data_AF-A0A5N5NLC4-F1
#
_entry.id   AF-A0A5N5NLC4-F1
#
_cell.length_a   1.000
_cell.length_b   1.000
_cell.length_c   1.000
_cell.angle_alpha   90.00
_cell.angle_beta   90.00
_cell.angle_gamma   90.00
#
_symmetry.space_group_name_H-M   'P 1'
#
loop_
_entity.id
_entity.type
_entity.pdbx_description
1 polymer ?
#
loop_
_entity_poly.entity_id
_entity_poly.type
_entity_poly.pdbx_seq_one_letter_code
_entity_poly.pdbx_strand_id
1 'polypeptide(L)'
;MATSIPHCYYNIPRTFAHRQTLNKTDLSPKFCKDSIKSFPFKETCKKGNLKEAFASLTALSSDDGSYRLVNPEEVYASILELCATKKVVVQGQKIHARLIKSNLELDSVFLSTKLVFMYSKCGSILDAEKVFDQMHERTIFAWNAMIGAYVSNGESLRALDLYRRMRVSGVPFDSFTFPSVLKACGVVEDIHCGAEIHGLIIKCGYDSIMHVANSLVAMYAKCRDIIGARTLFDGMNERNDVVSWNSIISAYSMDRQCMEALKLFSEMQKSGVGMNTYTFVAALQACENSSFKKLGMEIHAAILKSSPVLDVYVANALVAMYVRFGKMSDAARIFEKLDEKDYVSWNSMLAGYIQNGLYNEALQFFCGMQDANLSIDEVSLVSILAASGRLGYLLNGKEIHAYAMKNGLDSNLKVGNTLIDMYSKCCCVAYAGLVFDKMLNKDLISWTTVIAACAQNSCHTEALKLLRKGQMEGMEVDAMMIGSTLLACSGLKRLSHAKEVHGYALKRGLYDLMLQNMIVDVYGECGNINYATRMFESINCKDVVSWTSMISCYVHNGNANEALDIFSLMIETGVEPDSISLVSILSAAASLSALTKGKEIHGFIYRKGFMLEGSMVSSLVDMYARCGNLENANKVFICTGSKSLVLWTTMISAYGMHGRGKAAVELFSRMEDQNLTPDHITFLALLHACSHSGLIDEGKLLLETMKCKYHLEPWPEHYACLVDLLGRANCLEEASHFVKNMQIEPTAEVWCALLRACQVHSNKKLGEIAAQKLLELDPDSPGSFVLISNLFAASERWKDVEGIRMRMKGSGLKKNPGCSWIEVGKKIHTFLARDNSHPQSYNIYQKLTQITEKLEMEGGYVPQTKFVLHNVGEEEKVQMLYGHSERLAIAYGLLSTPEGTPVRIAKNLRVCGDCHTFCKLVSKFFERKLIVRDASRFHHFKDGICSCGDFW
;
A
#
# COMPACT_ATOMS: atom_id res chain seq x y z
N MET A 1 28.36 82.70 32.94
CA MET A 1 27.54 81.63 32.33
C MET A 1 28.41 80.36 32.32
N ALA A 2 28.68 79.67 33.43
CA ALA A 2 27.87 79.30 34.61
C ALA A 2 26.87 78.16 34.31
N THR A 3 26.65 77.11 35.11
CA THR A 3 27.22 76.61 36.42
C THR A 3 26.72 75.15 36.64
N SER A 4 27.20 74.27 37.55
CA SER A 4 28.30 74.27 38.55
C SER A 4 28.65 72.84 39.03
N ILE A 5 29.88 72.69 39.57
CA ILE A 5 30.36 71.67 40.54
C ILE A 5 29.47 71.72 41.83
N PRO A 6 29.14 70.61 42.57
CA PRO A 6 30.09 69.83 43.40
C PRO A 6 29.89 68.30 43.42
N HIS A 7 30.91 67.45 43.62
CA HIS A 7 31.84 67.27 44.76
C HIS A 7 31.16 66.94 46.11
N CYS A 8 31.34 65.70 46.59
CA CYS A 8 31.85 65.48 47.95
C CYS A 8 32.49 64.08 48.11
N TYR A 9 33.66 64.06 48.75
CA TYR A 9 34.35 62.85 49.23
C TYR A 9 33.78 62.43 50.60
N TYR A 10 33.96 61.17 51.01
CA TYR A 10 34.79 60.75 52.15
C TYR A 10 34.76 59.21 52.22
N ASN A 11 35.78 58.49 51.76
CA ASN A 11 37.08 58.16 52.38
C ASN A 11 37.07 56.91 53.28
N ILE A 12 38.12 56.09 53.07
CA ILE A 12 38.34 54.74 53.59
C ILE A 12 39.29 54.81 54.82
N PRO A 13 39.35 53.78 55.68
CA PRO A 13 40.61 53.02 55.80
C PRO A 13 40.34 51.50 55.78
N ARG A 14 40.92 50.66 54.89
CA ARG A 14 42.33 50.26 54.73
C ARG A 14 42.95 49.79 56.04
N THR A 15 43.37 48.53 56.12
CA THR A 15 44.80 48.15 56.04
C THR A 15 45.07 46.63 56.04
N PHE A 16 46.02 46.20 55.20
CA PHE A 16 46.95 45.04 55.31
C PHE A 16 46.40 43.61 55.56
N ALA A 17 47.07 42.52 55.18
CA ALA A 17 48.45 42.33 54.69
C ALA A 17 48.57 41.32 53.53
N HIS A 18 49.81 41.01 53.13
CA HIS A 18 50.20 40.39 51.86
C HIS A 18 50.90 39.03 52.06
N ARG A 19 50.72 38.10 51.09
CA ARG A 19 51.70 37.14 50.54
C ARG A 19 52.49 36.12 51.42
N GLN A 20 52.33 34.85 51.00
CA GLN A 20 53.38 33.89 50.57
C GLN A 20 54.33 33.13 51.53
N THR A 21 54.51 31.85 51.15
CA THR A 21 55.75 31.00 51.16
C THR A 21 56.36 30.43 52.45
N LEU A 22 56.18 29.12 52.61
CA LEU A 22 57.23 28.06 52.61
C LEU A 22 58.57 28.28 53.35
N ASN A 23 58.77 27.57 54.47
CA ASN A 23 59.79 26.49 54.69
C ASN A 23 59.67 25.92 56.14
N LYS A 24 59.56 24.60 56.35
CA LYS A 24 60.66 23.64 56.71
C LYS A 24 61.53 24.13 57.90
N THR A 25 61.61 23.46 59.07
CA THR A 25 62.04 22.06 59.32
C THR A 25 61.67 21.53 60.73
N ASP A 26 61.65 20.20 60.87
CA ASP A 26 61.97 19.35 62.05
C ASP A 26 61.56 19.74 63.49
N LEU A 27 60.75 18.87 64.10
CA LEU A 27 61.12 18.10 65.30
C LEU A 27 60.10 16.99 65.59
N SER A 28 60.53 15.74 65.58
CA SER A 28 59.76 14.61 66.15
C SER A 28 59.98 14.54 67.67
N PRO A 29 59.03 13.98 68.43
CA PRO A 29 59.25 12.60 68.87
C PRO A 29 57.99 11.72 68.92
N LYS A 30 58.23 10.41 69.03
CA LYS A 30 57.24 9.34 69.17
C LYS A 30 56.29 9.55 70.36
N PHE A 31 55.00 9.28 70.15
CA PHE A 31 54.17 8.59 71.14
C PHE A 31 53.35 7.47 70.48
N CYS A 32 52.88 6.53 71.29
CA CYS A 32 52.39 5.22 70.85
C CYS A 32 51.08 5.23 70.04
N LYS A 33 50.87 4.10 69.37
CA LYS A 33 49.59 3.65 68.80
C LYS A 33 48.44 3.85 69.80
N ASP A 34 47.32 4.35 69.32
CA ASP A 34 46.10 3.55 69.31
C ASP A 34 45.24 3.87 68.07
N SER A 35 44.70 2.83 67.44
CA SER A 35 44.03 2.93 66.15
C SER A 35 42.50 2.90 66.30
N ILE A 36 41.86 4.05 66.15
CA ILE A 36 40.39 4.10 66.00
C ILE A 36 40.05 3.84 64.53
N LYS A 37 39.64 2.61 64.21
CA LYS A 37 39.16 2.22 62.87
C LYS A 37 37.80 2.85 62.59
N SER A 38 37.67 3.59 61.49
CA SER A 38 36.36 3.93 60.92
C SER A 38 35.73 2.69 60.27
N PHE A 39 34.42 2.50 60.47
CA PHE A 39 33.70 1.29 60.06
C PHE A 39 33.30 1.32 58.57
N PRO A 40 33.52 0.27 57.76
CA PRO A 40 33.42 0.34 56.29
C PRO A 40 32.00 0.18 55.70
N PHE A 41 30.94 0.26 56.52
CA PHE A 41 29.57 -0.14 56.13
C PHE A 41 28.98 0.65 54.93
N LYS A 42 29.23 1.97 54.88
CA LYS A 42 28.72 2.84 53.80
C LYS A 42 29.37 2.51 52.44
N GLU A 43 30.51 1.82 52.44
CA GLU A 43 31.23 1.38 51.25
C GLU A 43 30.75 0.03 50.73
N THR A 44 30.43 -0.93 51.60
CA THR A 44 29.83 -2.22 51.21
C THR A 44 28.43 -2.06 50.61
N CYS A 45 27.61 -1.16 51.14
CA CYS A 45 26.32 -0.84 50.52
C CYS A 45 26.48 -0.19 49.13
N LYS A 46 27.48 0.69 48.93
CA LYS A 46 27.81 1.25 47.61
C LYS A 46 28.37 0.22 46.62
N LYS A 47 29.08 -0.81 47.10
CA LYS A 47 29.54 -1.96 46.29
C LYS A 47 28.40 -2.93 45.89
N GLY A 48 27.17 -2.70 46.35
CA GLY A 48 25.97 -3.37 45.86
C GLY A 48 25.78 -4.82 46.32
N ASN A 49 26.54 -5.31 47.31
CA ASN A 49 26.40 -6.68 47.80
C ASN A 49 25.29 -6.81 48.86
N LEU A 50 24.10 -7.20 48.39
CA LEU A 50 22.90 -7.32 49.20
C LEU A 50 22.98 -8.44 50.25
N LYS A 51 23.81 -9.48 50.04
CA LYS A 51 24.03 -10.54 51.04
C LYS A 51 24.91 -10.06 52.19
N GLU A 52 25.99 -9.36 51.91
CA GLU A 52 26.89 -8.80 52.94
C GLU A 52 26.20 -7.70 53.76
N ALA A 53 25.41 -6.81 53.13
CA ALA A 53 24.66 -5.79 53.84
C ALA A 53 23.68 -6.38 54.87
N PHE A 54 22.95 -7.45 54.51
CA PHE A 54 22.06 -8.16 55.43
C PHE A 54 22.83 -8.96 56.50
N ALA A 55 23.97 -9.55 56.17
CA ALA A 55 24.83 -10.24 57.14
C ALA A 55 25.38 -9.27 58.20
N SER A 56 25.90 -8.11 57.76
CA SER A 56 26.38 -7.04 58.65
C SER A 56 25.27 -6.48 59.54
N LEU A 57 24.05 -6.30 59.02
CA LEU A 57 22.90 -5.88 59.84
C LEU A 57 22.48 -6.94 60.87
N THR A 58 22.75 -8.21 60.61
CA THR A 58 22.44 -9.30 61.55
C THR A 58 23.53 -9.43 62.63
N ALA A 59 24.79 -9.14 62.30
CA ALA A 59 25.88 -9.04 63.27
C ALA A 59 25.75 -7.84 64.23
N LEU A 60 25.18 -6.72 63.76
CA LEU A 60 24.86 -5.54 64.58
C LEU A 60 23.77 -5.81 65.64
N SER A 61 22.95 -6.86 65.47
CA SER A 61 21.88 -7.23 66.41
C SER A 61 22.29 -8.26 67.46
N SER A 62 23.57 -8.66 67.53
CA SER A 62 24.04 -9.79 68.36
C SER A 62 25.17 -9.48 69.33
N ASP A 63 25.64 -8.23 69.42
CA ASP A 63 26.79 -7.86 70.28
C ASP A 63 26.45 -6.64 71.16
N ASP A 64 26.33 -6.89 72.47
CA ASP A 64 25.89 -5.90 73.46
C ASP A 64 27.11 -5.18 74.07
N GLY A 65 27.40 -3.96 73.61
CA GLY A 65 28.21 -3.02 74.39
C GLY A 65 29.18 -2.05 73.69
N SER A 66 29.47 -2.13 72.38
CA SER A 66 30.64 -1.41 71.80
C SER A 66 30.43 -0.42 70.63
N TYR A 67 29.19 -0.14 70.18
CA TYR A 67 28.95 0.76 69.02
C TYR A 67 27.93 1.89 69.25
N ARG A 68 28.21 2.82 70.18
CA ARG A 68 27.40 4.05 70.42
C ARG A 68 27.59 5.19 69.39
N LEU A 69 27.99 4.89 68.15
CA LEU A 69 28.45 5.90 67.17
C LEU A 69 27.92 5.74 65.73
N VAL A 70 26.88 4.94 65.52
CA VAL A 70 26.19 4.82 64.22
C VAL A 70 24.68 5.04 64.42
N ASN A 71 24.08 6.00 63.70
CA ASN A 71 22.63 6.21 63.72
C ASN A 71 21.94 5.00 63.04
N PRO A 72 21.06 4.24 63.75
CA PRO A 72 20.35 3.10 63.15
C PRO A 72 19.52 3.48 61.92
N GLU A 73 18.98 4.70 61.86
CA GLU A 73 18.15 5.16 60.74
C GLU A 73 18.95 5.25 59.43
N GLU A 74 20.20 5.73 59.47
CA GLU A 74 21.05 5.80 58.27
C GLU A 74 21.37 4.41 57.70
N VAL A 75 21.52 3.43 58.58
CA VAL A 75 21.80 2.03 58.22
C VAL A 75 20.60 1.42 57.49
N TYR A 76 19.40 1.56 58.05
CA TYR A 76 18.18 1.08 57.43
C TYR A 76 17.84 1.83 56.13
N ALA A 77 17.99 3.16 56.10
CA ALA A 77 17.79 3.96 54.89
C ALA A 77 18.72 3.53 53.75
N SER A 78 20.00 3.25 54.04
CA SER A 78 20.98 2.79 53.05
C SER A 78 20.61 1.41 52.46
N ILE A 79 20.03 0.52 53.26
CA ILE A 79 19.57 -0.81 52.81
C ILE A 79 18.27 -0.70 52.02
N LEU A 80 17.31 0.12 52.46
CA LEU A 80 16.07 0.38 51.70
C LEU A 80 16.36 0.97 50.32
N GLU A 81 17.34 1.87 50.23
CA GLU A 81 17.81 2.46 48.98
C GLU A 81 18.47 1.40 48.08
N LEU A 82 19.31 0.51 48.63
CA LEU A 82 19.86 -0.64 47.88
C LEU A 82 18.77 -1.61 47.39
N CYS A 83 17.75 -1.88 48.21
CA CYS A 83 16.59 -2.69 47.81
C CYS A 83 15.80 -2.02 46.68
N ALA A 84 15.61 -0.70 46.74
CA ALA A 84 14.96 0.10 45.71
C ALA A 84 15.75 0.07 44.39
N THR A 85 17.08 0.22 44.43
CA THR A 85 17.96 0.16 43.25
C THR A 85 17.92 -1.22 42.58
N LYS A 86 17.85 -2.31 43.37
CA LYS A 86 17.76 -3.68 42.84
C LYS A 86 16.32 -4.17 42.57
N LYS A 87 15.29 -3.37 42.85
CA LYS A 87 13.86 -3.72 42.73
C LYS A 87 13.45 -5.01 43.47
N VAL A 88 14.05 -5.28 44.64
CA VAL A 88 13.86 -6.54 45.40
C VAL A 88 12.80 -6.41 46.50
N VAL A 89 11.52 -6.46 46.10
CA VAL A 89 10.37 -6.21 47.00
C VAL A 89 10.34 -7.12 48.24
N VAL A 90 10.64 -8.42 48.10
CA VAL A 90 10.57 -9.41 49.20
C VAL A 90 11.62 -9.12 50.28
N GLN A 91 12.81 -8.70 49.88
CA GLN A 91 13.89 -8.28 50.78
C GLN A 91 13.55 -6.94 51.44
N GLY A 92 12.92 -6.02 50.71
CA GLY A 92 12.36 -4.78 51.26
C GLY A 92 11.30 -5.04 52.34
N GLN A 93 10.33 -5.92 52.07
CA GLN A 93 9.29 -6.36 53.02
C GLN A 93 9.90 -6.99 54.29
N LYS A 94 11.00 -7.75 54.18
CA LYS A 94 11.72 -8.30 55.35
C LYS A 94 12.41 -7.23 56.20
N ILE A 95 12.86 -6.12 55.61
CA ILE A 95 13.41 -4.98 56.35
C ILE A 95 12.27 -4.18 57.00
N HIS A 96 11.19 -3.93 56.26
CA HIS A 96 9.98 -3.29 56.78
C HIS A 96 9.44 -4.04 58.01
N ALA A 97 9.23 -5.36 57.93
CA ALA A 97 8.80 -6.16 59.07
C ALA A 97 9.76 -6.14 60.28
N ARG A 98 11.08 -5.92 60.05
CA ARG A 98 12.05 -5.71 61.15
C ARG A 98 11.92 -4.31 61.76
N LEU A 99 11.66 -3.28 60.96
CA LEU A 99 11.41 -1.92 61.42
C LEU A 99 10.17 -1.87 62.33
N ILE A 100 9.02 -2.41 61.88
CA ILE A 100 7.82 -2.61 62.72
C ILE A 100 8.17 -3.30 64.05
N LYS A 101 8.86 -4.45 64.00
CA LYS A 101 9.20 -5.24 65.22
C LYS A 101 10.15 -4.51 66.19
N SER A 102 10.91 -3.53 65.70
CA SER A 102 11.84 -2.70 66.48
C SER A 102 11.24 -1.39 67.01
N ASN A 103 9.96 -1.11 66.73
CA ASN A 103 9.26 0.16 66.95
C ASN A 103 9.85 1.41 66.25
N LEU A 104 11.02 1.31 65.60
CA LEU A 104 11.69 2.43 64.92
C LEU A 104 10.89 3.06 63.76
N GLU A 105 9.89 2.36 63.23
CA GLU A 105 9.04 2.84 62.13
C GLU A 105 7.99 3.86 62.57
N LEU A 106 7.45 3.68 63.78
CA LEU A 106 6.38 4.52 64.32
C LEU A 106 6.88 5.93 64.69
N ASP A 107 8.14 6.01 65.10
CA ASP A 107 8.77 7.27 65.55
C ASP A 107 9.53 8.01 64.41
N SER A 108 9.84 7.36 63.28
CA SER A 108 10.74 7.91 62.24
C SER A 108 10.06 8.20 60.89
N VAL A 109 9.61 9.44 60.72
CA VAL A 109 9.09 9.98 59.45
C VAL A 109 10.10 9.84 58.29
N PHE A 110 11.41 9.86 58.59
CA PHE A 110 12.49 9.68 57.61
C PHE A 110 12.53 8.25 57.06
N LEU A 111 12.45 7.23 57.92
CA LEU A 111 12.43 5.83 57.50
C LEU A 111 11.16 5.49 56.72
N SER A 112 9.99 5.98 57.16
CA SER A 112 8.72 5.78 56.45
C SER A 112 8.72 6.41 55.06
N THR A 113 9.36 7.58 54.89
CA THR A 113 9.57 8.20 53.57
C THR A 113 10.49 7.34 52.67
N LYS A 114 11.54 6.72 53.23
CA LYS A 114 12.42 5.78 52.49
C LYS A 114 11.73 4.46 52.16
N LEU A 115 10.79 4.00 52.99
CA LEU A 115 9.93 2.83 52.70
C LEU A 115 8.98 3.11 51.53
N VAL A 116 8.29 4.26 51.51
CA VAL A 116 7.47 4.71 50.37
C VAL A 116 8.28 4.72 49.07
N PHE A 117 9.49 5.29 49.09
CA PHE A 117 10.40 5.27 47.95
C PHE A 117 10.80 3.85 47.51
N MET A 118 11.12 2.97 48.45
CA MET A 118 11.52 1.59 48.16
C MET A 118 10.39 0.78 47.51
N TYR A 119 9.18 0.83 48.08
CA TYR A 119 8.01 0.17 47.52
C TYR A 119 7.62 0.71 46.15
N SER A 120 7.66 2.04 45.99
CA SER A 120 7.47 2.74 44.71
C SER A 120 8.41 2.24 43.61
N LYS A 121 9.72 2.15 43.88
CA LYS A 121 10.71 1.65 42.91
C LYS A 121 10.59 0.16 42.60
N CYS A 122 10.00 -0.62 43.52
CA CYS A 122 9.69 -2.03 43.33
C CYS A 122 8.34 -2.27 42.61
N GLY A 123 7.56 -1.22 42.31
CA GLY A 123 6.24 -1.34 41.66
C GLY A 123 5.08 -1.74 42.58
N SER A 124 5.30 -1.87 43.90
CA SER A 124 4.21 -2.14 44.86
C SER A 124 3.60 -0.83 45.36
N ILE A 125 2.83 -0.16 44.50
CA ILE A 125 2.21 1.13 44.83
C ILE A 125 1.25 1.01 46.03
N LEU A 126 0.49 -0.08 46.13
CA LEU A 126 -0.47 -0.33 47.22
C LEU A 126 0.22 -0.49 48.60
N ASP A 127 1.46 -0.99 48.64
CA ASP A 127 2.21 -1.06 49.91
C ASP A 127 2.82 0.31 50.26
N ALA A 128 3.24 1.09 49.26
CA ALA A 128 3.66 2.48 49.46
C ALA A 128 2.51 3.35 49.99
N GLU A 129 1.28 3.16 49.47
CA GLU A 129 0.07 3.82 49.98
C GLU A 129 -0.19 3.50 51.45
N LYS A 130 -0.15 2.21 51.85
CA LYS A 130 -0.37 1.81 53.24
C LYS A 130 0.62 2.47 54.20
N VAL A 131 1.91 2.48 53.84
CA VAL A 131 2.95 3.15 54.65
C VAL A 131 2.66 4.64 54.75
N PHE A 132 2.37 5.30 53.63
CA PHE A 132 2.05 6.73 53.59
C PHE A 132 0.80 7.09 54.41
N ASP A 133 -0.27 6.29 54.33
CA ASP A 133 -1.50 6.51 55.08
C ASP A 133 -1.31 6.27 56.59
N GLN A 134 -0.44 5.34 57.00
CA GLN A 134 -0.11 5.06 58.41
C GLN A 134 0.77 6.13 59.10
N MET A 135 1.41 7.03 58.34
CA MET A 135 2.24 8.10 58.92
C MET A 135 1.40 9.12 59.71
N HIS A 136 1.69 9.25 61.00
CA HIS A 136 1.05 10.24 61.89
C HIS A 136 1.38 11.69 61.51
N GLU A 137 2.63 11.96 61.12
CA GLU A 137 3.06 13.23 60.53
C GLU A 137 3.62 13.01 59.12
N ARG A 138 3.11 13.77 58.15
CA ARG A 138 3.53 13.67 56.74
C ARG A 138 4.26 14.95 56.31
N THR A 139 5.60 14.89 56.31
CA THR A 139 6.44 15.98 55.78
C THR A 139 6.27 16.14 54.28
N ILE A 140 6.66 17.31 53.75
CA ILE A 140 6.67 17.59 52.31
C ILE A 140 7.42 16.52 51.49
N PHE A 141 8.48 15.93 52.05
CA PHE A 141 9.23 14.85 51.42
C PHE A 141 8.40 13.57 51.25
N ALA A 142 7.54 13.23 52.22
CA ALA A 142 6.63 12.10 52.10
C ALA A 142 5.57 12.33 51.00
N TRP A 143 4.98 13.54 50.96
CA TRP A 143 4.03 13.93 49.90
C TRP A 143 4.69 13.90 48.51
N ASN A 144 5.86 14.53 48.35
CA ASN A 144 6.62 14.54 47.10
C ASN A 144 7.02 13.11 46.67
N ALA A 145 7.44 12.26 47.61
CA ALA A 145 7.77 10.85 47.32
C ALA A 145 6.56 10.07 46.82
N MET A 146 5.37 10.27 47.42
CA MET A 146 4.15 9.57 47.05
C MET A 146 3.53 10.08 45.74
N ILE A 147 3.52 11.40 45.50
CA ILE A 147 3.13 12.00 44.21
C ILE A 147 4.06 11.47 43.10
N GLY A 148 5.38 11.49 43.33
CA GLY A 148 6.36 10.92 42.42
C GLY A 148 6.18 9.41 42.19
N ALA A 149 5.75 8.66 43.21
CA ALA A 149 5.49 7.23 43.11
C ALA A 149 4.37 6.91 42.13
N TYR A 150 3.21 7.56 42.26
CA TYR A 150 2.09 7.41 41.32
C TYR A 150 2.52 7.72 39.88
N VAL A 151 3.17 8.86 39.65
CA VAL A 151 3.62 9.28 38.31
C VAL A 151 4.64 8.30 37.71
N SER A 152 5.50 7.70 38.53
CA SER A 152 6.47 6.70 38.06
C SER A 152 5.87 5.32 37.76
N ASN A 153 4.68 5.02 38.29
CA ASN A 153 3.94 3.77 38.06
C ASN A 153 2.74 3.95 37.10
N GLY A 154 2.58 5.12 36.47
CA GLY A 154 1.55 5.40 35.46
C GLY A 154 0.23 5.94 36.00
N GLU A 155 0.06 6.04 37.31
CA GLU A 155 -1.20 6.46 37.97
C GLU A 155 -1.35 7.99 38.07
N SER A 156 -1.13 8.70 36.96
CA SER A 156 -1.04 10.16 36.93
C SER A 156 -2.29 10.89 37.45
N LEU A 157 -3.48 10.32 37.27
CA LEU A 157 -4.72 10.89 37.83
C LEU A 157 -4.74 10.84 39.38
N ARG A 158 -4.24 9.77 40.00
CA ARG A 158 -4.12 9.65 41.47
C ARG A 158 -3.04 10.58 42.02
N ALA A 159 -1.99 10.84 41.24
CA ALA A 159 -1.00 11.87 41.59
C ALA A 159 -1.62 13.28 41.66
N LEU A 160 -2.48 13.64 40.71
CA LEU A 160 -3.19 14.92 40.70
C LEU A 160 -4.21 15.03 41.84
N ASP A 161 -4.91 13.95 42.17
CA ASP A 161 -5.81 13.92 43.34
C ASP A 161 -5.04 14.06 44.66
N LEU A 162 -3.93 13.34 44.83
CA LEU A 162 -3.09 13.47 46.02
C LEU A 162 -2.51 14.88 46.17
N TYR A 163 -2.13 15.54 45.06
CA TYR A 163 -1.73 16.95 45.07
C TYR A 163 -2.87 17.89 45.49
N ARG A 164 -4.12 17.65 45.04
CA ARG A 164 -5.29 18.39 45.51
C ARG A 164 -5.50 18.20 47.02
N ARG A 165 -5.38 16.96 47.52
CA ARG A 165 -5.45 16.65 48.96
C ARG A 165 -4.35 17.37 49.76
N MET A 166 -3.10 17.36 49.28
CA MET A 166 -1.97 18.09 49.87
C MET A 166 -2.27 19.59 50.03
N ARG A 167 -2.85 20.22 49.00
CA ARG A 167 -3.26 21.64 49.03
C ARG A 167 -4.38 21.90 50.03
N VAL A 168 -5.40 21.03 50.11
CA VAL A 168 -6.51 21.17 51.07
C VAL A 168 -6.01 21.01 52.52
N SER A 169 -5.01 20.16 52.76
CA SER A 169 -4.35 20.02 54.06
C SER A 169 -3.40 21.17 54.42
N GLY A 170 -3.26 22.22 53.59
CA GLY A 170 -2.43 23.39 53.89
C GLY A 170 -0.93 23.13 53.91
N VAL A 171 -0.46 22.02 53.35
CA VAL A 171 0.96 21.65 53.34
C VAL A 171 1.70 22.58 52.35
N PRO A 172 2.82 23.21 52.75
CA PRO A 172 3.61 24.04 51.83
C PRO A 172 4.21 23.20 50.70
N PHE A 173 4.41 23.84 49.55
CA PHE A 173 5.03 23.26 48.35
C PHE A 173 6.46 23.79 48.17
N ASP A 174 7.33 22.98 47.59
CA ASP A 174 8.71 23.32 47.26
C ASP A 174 8.98 23.18 45.76
N SER A 175 10.21 23.46 45.33
CA SER A 175 10.62 23.32 43.93
C SER A 175 10.66 21.88 43.42
N PHE A 176 10.48 20.87 44.29
CA PHE A 176 10.44 19.45 43.95
C PHE A 176 9.01 18.91 43.82
N THR A 177 8.01 19.54 44.43
CA THR A 177 6.59 19.22 44.22
C THR A 177 6.19 19.44 42.75
N PHE A 178 6.52 20.61 42.19
CA PHE A 178 6.03 21.02 40.87
C PHE A 178 6.43 20.09 39.70
N PRO A 179 7.69 19.65 39.55
CA PRO A 179 8.08 18.73 38.48
C PRO A 179 7.26 17.44 38.40
N SER A 180 6.93 16.84 39.55
CA SER A 180 6.13 15.61 39.58
C SER A 180 4.68 15.86 39.16
N VAL A 181 4.07 16.94 39.63
CA VAL A 181 2.67 17.28 39.30
C VAL A 181 2.54 17.75 37.84
N LEU A 182 3.46 18.59 37.34
CA LEU A 182 3.49 19.00 35.93
C LEU A 182 3.68 17.81 34.99
N LYS A 183 4.51 16.84 35.37
CA LYS A 183 4.66 15.58 34.63
C LYS A 183 3.36 14.77 34.63
N ALA A 184 2.57 14.80 35.70
CA ALA A 184 1.25 14.17 35.73
C ALA A 184 0.26 14.88 34.78
N CYS A 185 0.17 16.21 34.81
CA CYS A 185 -0.65 17.00 33.87
C CYS A 185 -0.29 16.68 32.42
N GLY A 186 0.99 16.69 32.07
CA GLY A 186 1.47 16.37 30.73
C GLY A 186 1.28 14.90 30.31
N VAL A 187 1.05 13.96 31.24
CA VAL A 187 0.68 12.57 30.89
C VAL A 187 -0.84 12.41 30.72
N VAL A 188 -1.63 13.27 31.35
CA VAL A 188 -3.10 13.31 31.21
C VAL A 188 -3.54 14.20 30.04
N GLU A 189 -2.62 14.97 29.44
CA GLU A 189 -2.88 16.03 28.43
C GLU A 189 -3.83 17.15 28.95
N ASP A 190 -3.89 17.36 30.28
CA ASP A 190 -4.71 18.41 30.91
C ASP A 190 -3.95 19.75 30.98
N ILE A 191 -4.11 20.54 29.92
CA ILE A 191 -3.52 21.88 29.81
C ILE A 191 -4.09 22.87 30.84
N HIS A 192 -5.34 22.72 31.26
CA HIS A 192 -5.98 23.65 32.20
C HIS A 192 -5.40 23.48 33.60
N CYS A 193 -5.30 22.24 34.09
CA CYS A 193 -4.65 21.94 35.36
C CYS A 193 -3.15 22.33 35.32
N GLY A 194 -2.47 22.09 34.20
CA GLY A 194 -1.10 22.53 33.98
C GLY A 194 -0.93 24.06 34.08
N ALA A 195 -1.84 24.83 33.47
CA ALA A 195 -1.82 26.30 33.52
C ALA A 195 -2.14 26.86 34.91
N GLU A 196 -3.06 26.26 35.67
CA GLU A 196 -3.31 26.62 37.07
C GLU A 196 -2.05 26.45 37.93
N ILE A 197 -1.32 25.34 37.74
CA ILE A 197 -0.08 25.05 38.46
C ILE A 197 1.03 26.02 38.03
N HIS A 198 1.12 26.36 36.74
CA HIS A 198 2.04 27.38 36.24
C HIS A 198 1.79 28.76 36.87
N GLY A 199 0.53 29.18 36.97
CA GLY A 199 0.16 30.43 37.67
C GLY A 199 0.55 30.41 39.16
N LEU A 200 0.46 29.25 39.81
CA LEU A 200 0.92 29.08 41.19
C LEU A 200 2.45 29.14 41.32
N ILE A 201 3.19 28.53 40.38
CA ILE A 201 4.66 28.58 40.33
C ILE A 201 5.16 30.03 40.25
N ILE A 202 4.57 30.84 39.36
CA ILE A 202 4.88 32.27 39.23
C ILE A 202 4.52 33.02 40.52
N LYS A 203 3.33 32.79 41.08
CA LYS A 203 2.89 33.43 42.33
C LYS A 203 3.82 33.13 43.53
N CYS A 204 4.51 31.99 43.50
CA CYS A 204 5.45 31.56 44.52
C CYS A 204 6.93 31.88 44.19
N GLY A 205 7.23 32.47 43.03
CA GLY A 205 8.59 32.82 42.61
C GLY A 205 9.48 31.63 42.24
N TYR A 206 8.88 30.48 41.93
CA TYR A 206 9.59 29.25 41.54
C TYR A 206 9.82 29.11 40.03
N ASP A 207 9.31 30.05 39.23
CA ASP A 207 9.43 30.12 37.76
C ASP A 207 10.88 30.28 37.30
N SER A 208 11.70 31.00 38.07
CA SER A 208 13.13 31.18 37.81
C SER A 208 14.00 29.92 38.04
N ILE A 209 13.43 28.85 38.61
CA ILE A 209 14.17 27.62 38.93
C ILE A 209 14.21 26.70 37.71
N MET A 210 15.42 26.46 37.18
CA MET A 210 15.68 25.74 35.93
C MET A 210 14.97 24.38 35.80
N HIS A 211 14.95 23.54 36.85
CA HIS A 211 14.27 22.25 36.78
C HIS A 211 12.73 22.34 36.82
N VAL A 212 12.18 23.43 37.37
CA VAL A 212 10.75 23.74 37.32
C VAL A 212 10.39 24.25 35.92
N ALA A 213 11.18 25.17 35.37
CA ALA A 213 11.04 25.68 34.00
C ALA A 213 11.12 24.56 32.94
N ASN A 214 12.10 23.65 33.04
CA ASN A 214 12.18 22.47 32.17
C ASN A 214 10.92 21.59 32.25
N SER A 215 10.36 21.43 33.45
CA SER A 215 9.13 20.66 33.66
C SER A 215 7.89 21.36 33.09
N LEU A 216 7.87 22.69 33.09
CA LEU A 216 6.83 23.50 32.43
C LEU A 216 6.91 23.35 30.90
N VAL A 217 8.10 23.52 30.30
CA VAL A 217 8.30 23.31 28.86
C VAL A 217 7.84 21.92 28.43
N ALA A 218 8.23 20.88 29.18
CA ALA A 218 7.83 19.49 28.91
C ALA A 218 6.33 19.24 29.11
N MET A 219 5.66 19.95 30.02
CA MET A 219 4.21 19.85 30.24
C MET A 219 3.43 20.48 29.07
N TYR A 220 3.72 21.74 28.72
CA TYR A 220 3.08 22.42 27.59
C TYR A 220 3.29 21.68 26.27
N ALA A 221 4.51 21.18 26.04
CA ALA A 221 4.84 20.35 24.87
C ALA A 221 3.95 19.11 24.75
N LYS A 222 3.74 18.37 25.86
CA LYS A 222 2.89 17.17 25.84
C LYS A 222 1.40 17.49 25.71
N CYS A 223 0.97 18.62 26.28
CA CYS A 223 -0.38 19.16 26.08
C CYS A 223 -0.59 19.82 24.70
N ARG A 224 0.35 19.63 23.75
CA ARG A 224 0.34 20.10 22.35
C ARG A 224 0.35 21.62 22.19
N ASP A 225 0.67 22.36 23.25
CA ASP A 225 0.92 23.81 23.18
C ASP A 225 2.42 24.07 22.96
N ILE A 226 2.85 23.85 21.73
CA ILE A 226 4.22 24.12 21.26
C ILE A 226 4.57 25.61 21.39
N ILE A 227 3.58 26.51 21.26
CA ILE A 227 3.80 27.96 21.33
C ILE A 227 4.09 28.38 22.78
N GLY A 228 3.31 27.91 23.75
CA GLY A 228 3.57 28.11 25.17
C GLY A 228 4.91 27.51 25.60
N ALA A 229 5.21 26.28 25.16
CA ALA A 229 6.50 25.63 25.42
C ALA A 229 7.70 26.42 24.84
N ARG A 230 7.57 26.94 23.62
CA ARG A 230 8.61 27.78 22.97
C ARG A 230 8.78 29.11 23.69
N THR A 231 7.68 29.76 24.07
CA THR A 231 7.71 31.05 24.77
C THR A 231 8.41 30.93 26.12
N LEU A 232 8.13 29.86 26.87
CA LEU A 232 8.84 29.53 28.10
C LEU A 232 10.32 29.28 27.88
N PHE A 233 10.68 28.48 26.88
CA PHE A 233 12.08 28.18 26.53
C PHE A 233 12.86 29.45 26.15
N ASP A 234 12.27 30.34 25.33
CA ASP A 234 12.91 31.61 24.97
C ASP A 234 12.99 32.59 26.16
N GLY A 235 12.12 32.46 27.16
CA GLY A 235 12.18 33.23 28.42
C GLY A 235 13.25 32.78 29.42
N MET A 236 13.95 31.66 29.18
CA MET A 236 14.94 31.13 30.14
C MET A 236 16.23 31.97 30.15
N ASN A 237 16.60 32.48 31.33
CA ASN A 237 17.80 33.33 31.54
C ASN A 237 19.12 32.59 31.28
N GLU A 238 19.20 31.29 31.59
CA GLU A 238 20.38 30.46 31.37
C GLU A 238 20.05 29.29 30.43
N ARG A 239 20.40 29.41 29.15
CA ARG A 239 20.17 28.37 28.12
C ARG A 239 21.32 27.37 27.98
N ASN A 240 22.15 27.21 29.02
CA ASN A 240 23.32 26.32 28.98
C ASN A 240 23.00 24.87 29.40
N ASP A 241 21.78 24.60 29.87
CA ASP A 241 21.35 23.25 30.27
C ASP A 241 20.85 22.43 29.07
N VAL A 242 21.43 21.24 28.89
CA VAL A 242 21.12 20.29 27.82
C VAL A 242 19.68 19.75 27.92
N VAL A 243 19.11 19.66 29.14
CA VAL A 243 17.75 19.11 29.33
C VAL A 243 16.68 20.05 28.78
N SER A 244 16.85 21.37 28.90
CA SER A 244 15.97 22.37 28.27
C SER A 244 15.90 22.20 26.75
N TRP A 245 17.06 22.17 26.06
CA TRP A 245 17.18 21.98 24.62
C TRP A 245 16.60 20.64 24.15
N ASN A 246 16.94 19.54 24.83
CA ASN A 246 16.40 18.22 24.50
C ASN A 246 14.88 18.17 24.62
N SER A 247 14.30 18.86 25.61
CA SER A 247 12.84 18.90 25.81
C SER A 247 12.13 19.64 24.68
N ILE A 248 12.64 20.81 24.26
CA ILE A 248 12.02 21.59 23.18
C ILE A 248 12.26 20.95 21.79
N ILE A 249 13.45 20.39 21.51
CA ILE A 249 13.71 19.68 20.24
C ILE A 249 12.81 18.44 20.13
N SER A 250 12.64 17.68 21.21
CA SER A 250 11.73 16.52 21.22
C SER A 250 10.27 16.95 21.02
N ALA A 251 9.84 18.08 21.60
CA ALA A 251 8.49 18.62 21.43
C ALA A 251 8.18 18.92 19.96
N TYR A 252 9.03 19.69 19.28
CA TYR A 252 8.86 19.99 17.85
C TYR A 252 8.98 18.73 16.97
N SER A 253 9.79 17.74 17.37
CA SER A 253 9.85 16.44 16.68
C SER A 253 8.56 15.63 16.83
N MET A 254 7.92 15.65 18.01
CA MET A 254 6.66 14.93 18.26
C MET A 254 5.46 15.58 17.55
N ASP A 255 5.44 16.91 17.43
CA ASP A 255 4.43 17.67 16.70
C ASP A 255 4.64 17.66 15.16
N ARG A 256 5.55 16.81 14.66
CA ARG A 256 5.95 16.69 13.25
C ARG A 256 6.53 17.96 12.62
N GLN A 257 6.81 18.99 13.40
CA GLN A 257 7.47 20.24 12.98
C GLN A 257 8.99 20.05 12.83
N CYS A 258 9.37 19.09 12.01
CA CYS A 258 10.73 18.60 11.79
C CYS A 258 11.75 19.73 11.54
N MET A 259 11.38 20.71 10.70
CA MET A 259 12.24 21.85 10.36
C MET A 259 12.62 22.71 11.57
N GLU A 260 11.68 22.96 12.48
CA GLU A 260 11.93 23.79 13.66
C GLU A 260 12.74 23.02 14.73
N ALA A 261 12.50 21.73 14.89
CA ALA A 261 13.35 20.86 15.72
C ALA A 261 14.81 20.86 15.24
N LEU A 262 15.02 20.79 13.92
CA LEU A 262 16.35 20.78 13.29
C LEU A 262 17.03 22.17 13.31
N LYS A 263 16.26 23.26 13.23
CA LYS A 263 16.77 24.63 13.49
C LYS A 263 17.22 24.79 14.94
N LEU A 264 16.41 24.37 15.91
CA LEU A 264 16.75 24.39 17.34
C LEU A 264 18.02 23.57 17.63
N PHE A 265 18.18 22.41 16.99
CA PHE A 265 19.43 21.65 17.07
C PHE A 265 20.65 22.43 16.51
N SER A 266 20.48 23.15 15.40
CA SER A 266 21.55 24.03 14.86
C SER A 266 21.84 25.24 15.77
N GLU A 267 20.83 25.81 16.42
CA GLU A 267 20.99 26.89 17.40
C GLU A 267 21.75 26.40 18.64
N MET A 268 21.39 25.23 19.19
CA MET A 268 22.11 24.58 20.29
C MET A 268 23.60 24.38 19.98
N GLN A 269 23.91 23.89 18.77
CA GLN A 269 25.29 23.73 18.31
C GLN A 269 26.05 25.06 18.21
N LYS A 270 25.42 26.11 17.67
CA LYS A 270 26.02 27.46 17.58
C LYS A 270 26.24 28.10 18.95
N SER A 271 25.38 27.80 19.92
CA SER A 271 25.50 28.23 21.31
C SER A 271 26.60 27.49 22.09
N GLY A 272 27.26 26.48 21.51
CA GLY A 272 28.34 25.73 22.15
C GLY A 272 27.88 24.78 23.27
N VAL A 273 26.57 24.51 23.37
CA VAL A 273 26.01 23.62 24.39
C VAL A 273 26.35 22.17 24.06
N GLY A 274 26.84 21.41 25.05
CA GLY A 274 27.27 20.02 24.86
C GLY A 274 26.10 19.12 24.44
N MET A 275 26.23 18.44 23.29
CA MET A 275 25.27 17.45 22.83
C MET A 275 25.42 16.13 23.59
N ASN A 276 24.32 15.45 23.89
CA ASN A 276 24.34 14.10 24.47
C ASN A 276 23.53 13.09 23.61
N THR A 277 23.54 11.82 24.03
CA THR A 277 22.77 10.72 23.45
C THR A 277 21.32 11.12 23.09
N TYR A 278 20.61 11.75 24.03
CA TYR A 278 19.22 12.17 23.85
C TYR A 278 19.07 13.32 22.84
N THR A 279 20.02 14.25 22.78
CA THR A 279 20.05 15.32 21.76
C THR A 279 20.11 14.73 20.36
N PHE A 280 21.01 13.75 20.15
CA PHE A 280 21.16 13.10 18.86
C PHE A 280 19.93 12.25 18.49
N VAL A 281 19.36 11.49 19.44
CA VAL A 281 18.14 10.72 19.20
C VAL A 281 16.98 11.63 18.78
N ALA A 282 16.76 12.76 19.46
CA ALA A 282 15.68 13.70 19.12
C ALA A 282 15.90 14.35 17.73
N ALA A 283 17.13 14.74 17.40
CA ALA A 283 17.46 15.30 16.08
C ALA A 283 17.33 14.27 14.93
N LEU A 284 17.67 13.01 15.17
CA LEU A 284 17.48 11.91 14.23
C LEU A 284 16.00 11.53 14.06
N GLN A 285 15.20 11.59 15.12
CA GLN A 285 13.74 11.40 15.06
C GLN A 285 13.06 12.50 14.23
N ALA A 286 13.52 13.75 14.36
CA ALA A 286 13.08 14.87 13.53
C ALA A 286 13.48 14.75 12.05
N CYS A 287 14.40 13.84 11.69
CA CYS A 287 14.69 13.51 10.30
C CYS A 287 13.67 12.51 9.71
N GLU A 288 12.37 12.72 9.95
CA GLU A 288 11.30 11.78 9.59
C GLU A 288 11.06 11.70 8.08
N ASN A 289 11.19 12.81 7.36
CA ASN A 289 10.93 12.89 5.92
C ASN A 289 12.21 12.64 5.08
N SER A 290 12.07 11.93 3.96
CA SER A 290 13.14 11.61 3.01
C SER A 290 13.82 12.85 2.40
N SER A 291 13.14 14.01 2.41
CA SER A 291 13.72 15.31 2.06
C SER A 291 14.93 15.72 2.92
N PHE A 292 15.00 15.28 4.18
CA PHE A 292 16.09 15.61 5.11
C PHE A 292 17.28 14.64 5.05
N LYS A 293 17.32 13.75 4.05
CA LYS A 293 18.36 12.73 3.86
C LYS A 293 19.80 13.26 3.92
N LYS A 294 20.06 14.46 3.40
CA LYS A 294 21.37 15.12 3.50
C LYS A 294 21.70 15.51 4.93
N LEU A 295 20.78 16.18 5.63
CA LEU A 295 20.98 16.68 6.99
C LEU A 295 21.10 15.53 8.01
N GLY A 296 20.32 14.45 7.85
CA GLY A 296 20.48 13.24 8.66
C GLY A 296 21.86 12.59 8.51
N MET A 297 22.44 12.61 7.30
CA MET A 297 23.82 12.17 7.08
C MET A 297 24.86 13.14 7.66
N GLU A 298 24.59 14.45 7.70
CA GLU A 298 25.42 15.44 8.38
C GLU A 298 25.39 15.26 9.92
N ILE A 299 24.23 14.94 10.50
CA ILE A 299 24.07 14.59 11.92
C ILE A 299 24.82 13.29 12.25
N HIS A 300 24.72 12.25 11.41
CA HIS A 300 25.52 11.03 11.58
C HIS A 300 27.04 11.32 11.55
N ALA A 301 27.49 12.19 10.64
CA ALA A 301 28.90 12.63 10.61
C ALA A 301 29.31 13.45 11.85
N ALA A 302 28.39 14.20 12.47
CA ALA A 302 28.63 14.90 13.73
C ALA A 302 28.74 13.92 14.92
N ILE A 303 27.87 12.90 14.97
CA ILE A 303 27.92 11.82 15.98
C ILE A 303 29.30 11.14 15.96
N LEU A 304 29.75 10.69 14.78
CA LEU A 304 31.05 10.03 14.59
C LEU A 304 32.28 10.91 14.92
N LYS A 305 32.11 12.24 14.93
CA LYS A 305 33.15 13.19 15.37
C LYS A 305 33.12 13.46 16.87
N SER A 306 31.96 13.33 17.50
CA SER A 306 31.75 13.66 18.92
C SER A 306 32.08 12.50 19.87
N SER A 307 31.89 11.25 19.44
CA SER A 307 32.23 10.04 20.21
C SER A 307 32.77 8.94 19.29
N PRO A 308 33.86 8.25 19.66
CA PRO A 308 34.36 7.08 18.94
C PRO A 308 33.53 5.81 19.23
N VAL A 309 32.79 5.77 20.34
CA VAL A 309 31.90 4.65 20.71
C VAL A 309 30.46 5.07 20.44
N LEU A 310 29.73 4.25 19.68
CA LEU A 310 28.34 4.51 19.32
C LEU A 310 27.40 3.90 20.37
N ASP A 311 26.68 4.75 21.08
CA ASP A 311 25.67 4.34 22.05
C ASP A 311 24.48 3.64 21.35
N VAL A 312 23.96 2.57 21.96
CA VAL A 312 22.90 1.71 21.39
C VAL A 312 21.64 2.49 21.03
N TYR A 313 21.25 3.50 21.83
CA TYR A 313 20.08 4.34 21.55
C TYR A 313 20.32 5.24 20.32
N VAL A 314 21.53 5.77 20.16
CA VAL A 314 21.89 6.55 18.95
C VAL A 314 21.98 5.64 17.72
N ALA A 315 22.53 4.44 17.86
CA ALA A 315 22.59 3.46 16.78
C ALA A 315 21.20 3.03 16.31
N ASN A 316 20.28 2.73 17.23
CA ASN A 316 18.89 2.38 16.90
C ASN A 316 18.17 3.55 16.20
N ALA A 317 18.39 4.79 16.64
CA ALA A 317 17.87 5.98 15.96
C ALA A 317 18.47 6.18 14.55
N LEU A 318 19.77 5.92 14.37
CA LEU A 318 20.44 5.97 13.06
C LEU A 318 19.93 4.87 12.11
N VAL A 319 19.75 3.64 12.60
CA VAL A 319 19.16 2.53 11.85
C VAL A 319 17.76 2.92 11.37
N ALA A 320 16.88 3.38 12.28
CA ALA A 320 15.54 3.82 11.94
C ALA A 320 15.53 4.98 10.91
N MET A 321 16.45 5.94 11.02
CA MET A 321 16.61 7.02 10.04
C MET A 321 17.04 6.49 8.65
N TYR A 322 18.06 5.63 8.57
CA TYR A 322 18.53 5.07 7.29
C TYR A 322 17.52 4.13 6.63
N VAL A 323 16.77 3.37 7.44
CA VAL A 323 15.60 2.58 7.03
C VAL A 323 14.56 3.46 6.33
N ARG A 324 14.15 4.57 6.96
CA ARG A 324 13.18 5.53 6.39
C ARG A 324 13.69 6.21 5.11
N PHE A 325 15.01 6.35 4.96
CA PHE A 325 15.64 6.89 3.75
C PHE A 325 15.83 5.87 2.62
N GLY A 326 15.39 4.62 2.79
CA GLY A 326 15.58 3.52 1.84
C GLY A 326 17.04 3.10 1.64
N LYS A 327 17.91 3.40 2.61
CA LYS A 327 19.35 3.07 2.55
C LYS A 327 19.65 1.85 3.42
N MET A 328 19.09 0.71 3.06
CA MET A 328 19.15 -0.49 3.90
C MET A 328 20.57 -1.01 4.14
N SER A 329 21.49 -0.81 3.20
CA SER A 329 22.91 -1.15 3.35
C SER A 329 23.66 -0.24 4.35
N ASP A 330 23.31 1.05 4.43
CA ASP A 330 23.86 1.95 5.46
C ASP A 330 23.33 1.57 6.85
N ALA A 331 22.04 1.18 6.95
CA ALA A 331 21.44 0.70 8.20
C ALA A 331 22.08 -0.61 8.68
N ALA A 332 22.22 -1.61 7.80
CA ALA A 332 22.86 -2.88 8.11
C ALA A 332 24.29 -2.71 8.65
N ARG A 333 25.09 -1.84 8.02
CA ARG A 333 26.46 -1.52 8.45
C ARG A 333 26.55 -0.85 9.83
N ILE A 334 25.50 -0.14 10.27
CA ILE A 334 25.44 0.43 11.63
C ILE A 334 25.03 -0.66 12.63
N PHE A 335 24.06 -1.49 12.27
CA PHE A 335 23.64 -2.63 13.07
C PHE A 335 24.79 -3.64 13.30
N GLU A 336 25.55 -4.00 12.27
CA GLU A 336 26.70 -4.90 12.36
C GLU A 336 27.72 -4.43 13.41
N LYS A 337 27.99 -3.12 13.45
CA LYS A 337 28.95 -2.46 14.35
C LYS A 337 28.53 -2.36 15.82
N LEU A 338 27.31 -2.77 16.18
CA LEU A 338 26.88 -2.82 17.59
C LEU A 338 27.48 -4.03 18.30
N ASP A 339 28.29 -3.81 19.33
CA ASP A 339 28.84 -4.89 20.15
C ASP A 339 27.73 -5.67 20.90
N GLU A 340 26.78 -4.94 21.50
CA GLU A 340 25.55 -5.50 22.08
C GLU A 340 24.33 -5.06 21.24
N LYS A 341 23.55 -6.03 20.76
CA LYS A 341 22.35 -5.82 19.93
C LYS A 341 21.12 -6.21 20.74
N ASP A 342 20.24 -5.24 21.01
CA ASP A 342 18.99 -5.46 21.75
C ASP A 342 17.80 -5.82 20.84
N TYR A 343 16.66 -6.20 21.43
CA TYR A 343 15.44 -6.49 20.67
C TYR A 343 14.99 -5.31 19.80
N VAL A 344 15.25 -4.07 20.23
CA VAL A 344 14.92 -2.86 19.44
C VAL A 344 15.78 -2.77 18.19
N SER A 345 17.07 -3.13 18.28
CA SER A 345 18.00 -3.20 17.15
C SER A 345 17.51 -4.19 16.08
N TRP A 346 17.18 -5.42 16.49
CA TRP A 346 16.70 -6.48 15.60
C TRP A 346 15.33 -6.14 14.98
N ASN A 347 14.36 -5.69 15.79
CA ASN A 347 13.04 -5.30 15.32
C ASN A 347 13.08 -4.10 14.37
N SER A 348 13.96 -3.11 14.60
CA SER A 348 14.12 -1.95 13.71
C SER A 348 14.67 -2.35 12.34
N MET A 349 15.59 -3.31 12.29
CA MET A 349 16.10 -3.87 11.03
C MET A 349 15.04 -4.71 10.31
N LEU A 350 14.35 -5.62 11.01
CA LEU A 350 13.27 -6.46 10.47
C LEU A 350 12.14 -5.61 9.85
N ALA A 351 11.60 -4.67 10.62
CA ALA A 351 10.59 -3.73 10.14
C ALA A 351 11.11 -2.91 8.96
N GLY A 352 12.40 -2.56 8.96
CA GLY A 352 13.03 -1.80 7.89
C GLY A 352 13.18 -2.54 6.57
N TYR A 353 13.53 -3.83 6.59
CA TYR A 353 13.51 -4.66 5.38
C TYR A 353 12.10 -4.74 4.79
N ILE A 354 11.08 -4.95 5.63
CA ILE A 354 9.67 -5.04 5.21
C ILE A 354 9.15 -3.71 4.65
N GLN A 355 9.43 -2.59 5.32
CA GLN A 355 9.02 -1.26 4.88
C GLN A 355 9.61 -0.90 3.50
N ASN A 356 10.80 -1.41 3.18
CA ASN A 356 11.48 -1.18 1.91
C ASN A 356 11.24 -2.29 0.86
N GLY A 357 10.32 -3.24 1.13
CA GLY A 357 9.95 -4.30 0.17
C GLY A 357 10.97 -5.46 0.04
N LEU A 358 12.00 -5.48 0.88
CA LEU A 358 13.08 -6.47 0.89
C LEU A 358 12.68 -7.70 1.73
N TYR A 359 11.61 -8.37 1.30
CA TYR A 359 10.97 -9.43 2.10
C TYR A 359 11.81 -10.71 2.20
N ASN A 360 12.62 -11.03 1.20
CA ASN A 360 13.50 -12.20 1.22
C ASN A 360 14.66 -11.99 2.21
N GLU A 361 15.24 -10.80 2.20
CA GLU A 361 16.26 -10.35 3.12
C GLU A 361 15.73 -10.31 4.56
N ALA A 362 14.47 -9.91 4.77
CA ALA A 362 13.82 -10.00 6.08
C ALA A 362 13.76 -11.44 6.61
N LEU A 363 13.39 -12.41 5.77
CA LEU A 363 13.36 -13.83 6.14
C LEU A 363 14.77 -14.38 6.45
N GLN A 364 15.78 -14.04 5.66
CA GLN A 364 17.17 -14.44 5.91
C GLN A 364 17.71 -13.83 7.22
N PHE A 365 17.41 -12.55 7.46
CA PHE A 365 17.82 -11.84 8.66
C PHE A 365 17.15 -12.41 9.93
N PHE A 366 15.92 -12.91 9.82
CA PHE A 366 15.23 -13.60 10.91
C PHE A 366 15.89 -14.93 11.30
N CYS A 367 16.43 -15.71 10.35
CA CYS A 367 17.23 -16.89 10.68
C CYS A 367 18.45 -16.51 11.53
N GLY A 368 19.15 -15.42 11.19
CA GLY A 368 20.25 -14.89 12.00
C GLY A 368 19.83 -14.44 13.41
N MET A 369 18.59 -13.99 13.60
CA MET A 369 18.03 -13.68 14.92
C MET A 369 17.75 -14.96 15.75
N GLN A 370 17.33 -16.05 15.09
CA GLN A 370 17.15 -17.36 15.73
C GLN A 370 18.48 -17.97 16.15
N ASP A 371 19.51 -17.90 15.29
CA ASP A 371 20.86 -18.38 15.58
C ASP A 371 21.51 -17.64 16.77
N ALA A 372 21.12 -16.38 16.99
CA ALA A 372 21.53 -15.58 18.16
C ALA A 372 20.85 -15.99 19.49
N ASN A 373 20.00 -17.03 19.50
CA ASN A 373 19.25 -17.53 20.66
C ASN A 373 18.36 -16.49 21.36
N LEU A 374 17.90 -15.46 20.62
CA LEU A 374 16.95 -14.47 21.15
C LEU A 374 15.52 -15.02 21.11
N SER A 375 14.72 -14.74 22.15
CA SER A 375 13.32 -15.17 22.18
C SER A 375 12.50 -14.31 21.22
N ILE A 376 12.04 -14.89 20.12
CA ILE A 376 11.20 -14.21 19.12
C ILE A 376 9.97 -13.59 19.81
N ASP A 377 9.81 -12.28 19.66
CA ASP A 377 8.69 -11.52 20.23
C ASP A 377 7.52 -11.36 19.23
N GLU A 378 6.41 -10.79 19.71
CA GLU A 378 5.21 -10.56 18.91
C GLU A 378 5.48 -9.67 17.68
N VAL A 379 6.40 -8.69 17.82
CA VAL A 379 6.75 -7.73 16.77
C VAL A 379 7.54 -8.41 15.65
N SER A 380 8.47 -9.29 16.01
CA SER A 380 9.20 -10.16 15.09
C SER A 380 8.26 -11.09 14.32
N LEU A 381 7.30 -11.73 15.01
CA LEU A 381 6.32 -12.61 14.37
C LEU A 381 5.43 -11.87 13.38
N VAL A 382 4.84 -10.73 13.77
CA VAL A 382 4.01 -9.91 12.88
C VAL A 382 4.80 -9.47 11.65
N SER A 383 6.06 -9.04 11.85
CA SER A 383 6.96 -8.65 10.77
C SER A 383 7.17 -9.80 9.76
N ILE A 384 7.54 -10.98 10.24
CA ILE A 384 7.91 -12.10 9.38
C ILE A 384 6.70 -12.81 8.76
N LEU A 385 5.55 -12.86 9.43
CA LEU A 385 4.29 -13.28 8.82
C LEU A 385 3.86 -12.34 7.68
N ALA A 386 4.01 -11.02 7.85
CA ALA A 386 3.72 -10.05 6.80
C ALA A 386 4.66 -10.22 5.59
N ALA A 387 5.95 -10.49 5.82
CA ALA A 387 6.92 -10.80 4.76
C ALA A 387 6.55 -12.10 4.02
N SER A 388 6.28 -13.20 4.74
CA SER A 388 5.86 -14.47 4.14
C SER A 388 4.58 -14.33 3.31
N GLY A 389 3.59 -13.58 3.82
CA GLY A 389 2.35 -13.29 3.10
C GLY A 389 2.58 -12.48 1.82
N ARG A 390 3.44 -11.45 1.86
CA ARG A 390 3.81 -10.64 0.68
C ARG A 390 4.54 -11.44 -0.40
N LEU A 391 5.29 -12.47 -0.01
CA LEU A 391 6.01 -13.38 -0.93
C LEU A 391 5.16 -14.58 -1.40
N GLY A 392 4.00 -14.83 -0.80
CA GLY A 392 3.21 -16.04 -1.04
C GLY A 392 3.84 -17.33 -0.48
N TYR A 393 4.80 -17.21 0.44
CA TYR A 393 5.57 -18.33 0.99
C TYR A 393 4.79 -19.08 2.08
N LEU A 394 3.79 -19.85 1.64
CA LEU A 394 2.85 -20.58 2.49
C LEU A 394 3.51 -21.57 3.47
N LEU A 395 4.63 -22.20 3.09
CA LEU A 395 5.33 -23.15 3.96
C LEU A 395 5.96 -22.44 5.15
N ASN A 396 6.77 -21.40 4.92
CA ASN A 396 7.32 -20.54 5.97
C ASN A 396 6.20 -19.97 6.86
N GLY A 397 5.11 -19.49 6.26
CA GLY A 397 3.94 -19.01 7.00
C GLY A 397 3.32 -20.05 7.95
N LYS A 398 3.27 -21.32 7.53
CA LYS A 398 2.81 -22.44 8.38
C LYS A 398 3.81 -22.79 9.49
N GLU A 399 5.11 -22.73 9.23
CA GLU A 399 6.16 -22.96 10.23
C GLU A 399 6.12 -21.89 11.33
N ILE A 400 6.00 -20.61 10.93
CA ILE A 400 5.88 -19.48 11.86
C ILE A 400 4.58 -19.58 12.69
N HIS A 401 3.47 -19.99 12.08
CA HIS A 401 2.22 -20.24 12.81
C HIS A 401 2.36 -21.38 13.82
N ALA A 402 3.01 -22.50 13.45
CA ALA A 402 3.28 -23.60 14.38
C ALA A 402 4.20 -23.16 15.54
N TYR A 403 5.19 -22.29 15.28
CA TYR A 403 6.00 -21.66 16.33
C TYR A 403 5.14 -20.77 17.26
N ALA A 404 4.25 -19.95 16.71
CA ALA A 404 3.36 -19.09 17.49
C ALA A 404 2.48 -19.93 18.44
N MET A 405 1.85 -20.99 17.92
CA MET A 405 1.06 -21.95 18.73
C MET A 405 1.90 -22.64 19.81
N LYS A 406 3.12 -23.09 19.49
CA LYS A 406 4.01 -23.76 20.46
C LYS A 406 4.38 -22.87 21.65
N ASN A 407 4.42 -21.56 21.45
CA ASN A 407 4.77 -20.57 22.48
C ASN A 407 3.55 -19.81 23.04
N GLY A 408 2.32 -20.16 22.65
CA GLY A 408 1.08 -19.49 23.09
C GLY A 408 0.87 -18.07 22.55
N LEU A 409 1.68 -17.65 21.57
CA LEU A 409 1.64 -16.31 20.95
C LEU A 409 0.51 -16.18 19.91
N ASP A 410 -0.10 -17.29 19.51
CA ASP A 410 -1.32 -17.33 18.67
C ASP A 410 -2.56 -16.76 19.39
N SER A 411 -2.53 -16.67 20.72
CA SER A 411 -3.56 -15.98 21.51
C SER A 411 -3.54 -14.44 21.38
N ASN A 412 -2.49 -13.86 20.82
CA ASN A 412 -2.35 -12.41 20.66
C ASN A 412 -3.13 -11.90 19.43
N LEU A 413 -3.96 -10.86 19.61
CA LEU A 413 -4.78 -10.24 18.56
C LEU A 413 -3.98 -9.80 17.32
N LYS A 414 -2.80 -9.20 17.51
CA LYS A 414 -1.96 -8.72 16.38
C LYS A 414 -1.39 -9.88 15.58
N VAL A 415 -0.94 -10.93 16.27
CA VAL A 415 -0.43 -12.16 15.63
C VAL A 415 -1.56 -12.86 14.87
N GLY A 416 -2.74 -13.03 15.49
CA GLY A 416 -3.93 -13.59 14.84
C GLY A 416 -4.37 -12.83 13.59
N ASN A 417 -4.50 -11.50 13.68
CA ASN A 417 -4.85 -10.64 12.53
C ASN A 417 -3.81 -10.73 11.40
N THR A 418 -2.52 -10.86 11.73
CA THR A 418 -1.45 -11.01 10.72
C THR A 418 -1.40 -12.42 10.12
N LEU A 419 -1.77 -13.46 10.88
CA LEU A 419 -1.94 -14.83 10.37
C LEU A 419 -3.10 -14.90 9.35
N ILE A 420 -4.21 -14.21 9.62
CA ILE A 420 -5.35 -14.08 8.69
C ILE A 420 -4.89 -13.42 7.37
N ASP A 421 -4.16 -12.30 7.45
CA ASP A 421 -3.60 -11.60 6.28
C ASP A 421 -2.56 -12.44 5.51
N MET A 422 -1.68 -13.17 6.21
CA MET A 422 -0.69 -14.06 5.60
C MET A 422 -1.36 -15.21 4.84
N TYR A 423 -2.33 -15.91 5.45
CA TYR A 423 -3.07 -16.97 4.77
C TYR A 423 -3.94 -16.42 3.63
N SER A 424 -4.50 -15.22 3.78
CA SER A 424 -5.23 -14.52 2.71
C SER A 424 -4.36 -14.33 1.47
N LYS A 425 -3.15 -13.76 1.62
CA LYS A 425 -2.24 -13.49 0.51
C LYS A 425 -1.65 -14.76 -0.12
N CYS A 426 -1.60 -15.85 0.65
CA CYS A 426 -1.27 -17.19 0.15
C CYS A 426 -2.49 -17.95 -0.43
N CYS A 427 -3.60 -17.26 -0.74
CA CYS A 427 -4.86 -17.81 -1.27
C CYS A 427 -5.50 -18.94 -0.42
N CYS A 428 -5.17 -19.02 0.87
CA CYS A 428 -5.55 -20.09 1.78
C CYS A 428 -6.68 -19.66 2.74
N VAL A 429 -7.78 -19.15 2.20
CA VAL A 429 -8.92 -18.57 2.96
C VAL A 429 -9.46 -19.51 4.04
N ALA A 430 -9.48 -20.83 3.80
CA ALA A 430 -9.92 -21.81 4.79
C ALA A 430 -9.06 -21.80 6.08
N TYR A 431 -7.74 -21.62 5.95
CA TYR A 431 -6.85 -21.49 7.11
C TYR A 431 -7.02 -20.13 7.80
N ALA A 432 -7.26 -19.06 7.04
CA ALA A 432 -7.58 -17.74 7.60
C ALA A 432 -8.86 -17.78 8.45
N GLY A 433 -9.92 -18.45 7.97
CA GLY A 433 -11.15 -18.70 8.73
C GLY A 433 -10.92 -19.52 10.00
N LEU A 434 -10.12 -20.59 9.93
CA LEU A 434 -9.78 -21.42 11.11
C LEU A 434 -8.98 -20.65 12.17
N VAL A 435 -8.10 -19.73 11.78
CA VAL A 435 -7.41 -18.82 12.71
C VAL A 435 -8.43 -17.90 13.37
N PHE A 436 -9.26 -17.23 12.57
CA PHE A 436 -10.29 -16.31 13.06
C PHE A 436 -11.24 -16.99 14.06
N ASP A 437 -11.77 -18.17 13.74
CA ASP A 437 -12.69 -18.89 14.64
C ASP A 437 -12.03 -19.27 15.98
N LYS A 438 -10.73 -19.62 15.99
CA LYS A 438 -9.97 -19.93 17.22
C LYS A 438 -9.64 -18.73 18.10
N MET A 439 -9.65 -17.50 17.57
CA MET A 439 -9.34 -16.30 18.37
C MET A 439 -10.41 -16.08 19.46
N LEU A 440 -10.00 -16.14 20.73
CA LEU A 440 -10.89 -15.98 21.89
C LEU A 440 -11.55 -14.60 21.93
N ASN A 441 -10.76 -13.56 21.67
CA ASN A 441 -11.22 -12.18 21.49
C ASN A 441 -11.06 -11.80 20.01
N LYS A 442 -11.99 -11.01 19.48
CA LYS A 442 -11.98 -10.52 18.10
C LYS A 442 -12.20 -9.01 18.13
N ASP A 443 -11.30 -8.24 17.52
CA ASP A 443 -11.44 -6.79 17.41
C ASP A 443 -11.97 -6.39 16.03
N LEU A 444 -12.22 -5.09 15.83
CA LEU A 444 -12.64 -4.54 14.53
C LEU A 444 -11.69 -4.95 13.40
N ILE A 445 -10.38 -5.01 13.69
CA ILE A 445 -9.35 -5.40 12.74
C ILE A 445 -9.46 -6.89 12.37
N SER A 446 -9.78 -7.79 13.32
CA SER A 446 -10.05 -9.21 13.07
C SER A 446 -11.20 -9.39 12.08
N TRP A 447 -12.32 -8.68 12.28
CA TRP A 447 -13.47 -8.76 11.38
C TRP A 447 -13.16 -8.18 10.00
N THR A 448 -12.52 -7.01 9.93
CA THR A 448 -12.15 -6.37 8.66
C THR A 448 -11.15 -7.20 7.87
N THR A 449 -10.13 -7.78 8.52
CA THR A 449 -9.12 -8.64 7.86
C THR A 449 -9.72 -9.93 7.31
N VAL A 450 -10.61 -10.63 8.05
CA VAL A 450 -11.24 -11.85 7.52
C VAL A 450 -12.24 -11.57 6.39
N ILE A 451 -13.00 -10.47 6.47
CA ILE A 451 -13.90 -10.03 5.38
C ILE A 451 -13.09 -9.64 4.13
N ALA A 452 -12.00 -8.87 4.29
CA ALA A 452 -11.09 -8.54 3.21
C ALA A 452 -10.44 -9.79 2.60
N ALA A 453 -10.06 -10.76 3.43
CA ALA A 453 -9.48 -12.02 2.97
C ALA A 453 -10.44 -12.83 2.09
N CYS A 454 -11.72 -12.94 2.49
CA CYS A 454 -12.74 -13.56 1.67
C CYS A 454 -13.06 -12.76 0.40
N ALA A 455 -13.05 -11.42 0.47
CA ALA A 455 -13.34 -10.55 -0.67
C ALA A 455 -12.26 -10.61 -1.76
N GLN A 456 -10.97 -10.61 -1.37
CA GLN A 456 -9.83 -10.63 -2.28
C GLN A 456 -9.64 -11.98 -2.99
N ASN A 457 -9.99 -13.09 -2.32
CA ASN A 457 -9.79 -14.45 -2.81
C ASN A 457 -11.04 -15.09 -3.44
N SER A 458 -11.88 -14.28 -4.09
CA SER A 458 -13.12 -14.72 -4.78
C SER A 458 -14.20 -15.41 -3.93
N CYS A 459 -14.03 -15.53 -2.60
CA CYS A 459 -15.02 -16.04 -1.66
C CYS A 459 -16.08 -14.98 -1.28
N HIS A 460 -16.56 -14.23 -2.26
CA HIS A 460 -17.36 -13.02 -2.07
C HIS A 460 -18.68 -13.23 -1.31
N THR A 461 -19.32 -14.40 -1.48
CA THR A 461 -20.55 -14.75 -0.73
C THR A 461 -20.29 -14.95 0.76
N GLU A 462 -19.08 -15.42 1.14
CA GLU A 462 -18.71 -15.64 2.54
C GLU A 462 -18.38 -14.31 3.23
N ALA A 463 -17.73 -13.37 2.53
CA ALA A 463 -17.53 -12.00 3.01
C ALA A 463 -18.85 -11.33 3.42
N LEU A 464 -19.92 -11.49 2.61
CA LEU A 464 -21.25 -10.98 2.93
C LEU A 464 -21.91 -11.67 4.13
N LYS A 465 -21.66 -12.98 4.35
CA LYS A 465 -22.14 -13.68 5.55
C LYS A 465 -21.39 -13.22 6.80
N LEU A 466 -20.08 -13.04 6.71
CA LEU A 466 -19.23 -12.59 7.82
C LEU A 466 -19.63 -11.17 8.28
N LEU A 467 -19.92 -10.25 7.36
CA LEU A 467 -20.48 -8.93 7.72
C LEU A 467 -21.80 -9.08 8.50
N ARG A 468 -22.73 -9.92 8.02
CA ARG A 468 -24.01 -10.17 8.70
C ARG A 468 -23.82 -10.80 10.09
N LYS A 469 -22.83 -11.70 10.25
CA LYS A 469 -22.45 -12.29 11.54
C LYS A 469 -21.93 -11.22 12.50
N GLY A 470 -20.96 -10.39 12.09
CA GLY A 470 -20.43 -9.30 12.91
C GLY A 470 -21.51 -8.29 13.32
N GLN A 471 -22.48 -7.99 12.42
CA GLN A 471 -23.63 -7.14 12.73
C GLN A 471 -24.57 -7.77 13.78
N MET A 472 -24.79 -9.08 13.76
CA MET A 472 -25.58 -9.79 14.79
C MET A 472 -24.85 -9.87 16.15
N GLU A 473 -23.53 -9.94 16.14
CA GLU A 473 -22.68 -9.91 17.34
C GLU A 473 -22.49 -8.48 17.90
N GLY A 474 -23.12 -7.47 17.29
CA GLY A 474 -23.15 -6.09 17.81
C GLY A 474 -21.90 -5.26 17.51
N MET A 475 -21.03 -5.71 16.60
CA MET A 475 -19.82 -4.97 16.23
C MET A 475 -20.17 -3.63 15.56
N GLU A 476 -19.44 -2.58 15.93
CA GLU A 476 -19.40 -1.35 15.14
C GLU A 476 -18.72 -1.64 13.79
N VAL A 477 -19.28 -1.07 12.72
CA VAL A 477 -18.80 -1.29 11.35
C VAL A 477 -18.19 0.02 10.85
N ASP A 478 -16.94 -0.05 10.37
CA ASP A 478 -16.19 1.09 9.86
C ASP A 478 -16.19 1.16 8.31
N ALA A 479 -15.61 2.24 7.77
CA ALA A 479 -15.50 2.42 6.32
C ALA A 479 -14.65 1.32 5.65
N MET A 480 -13.62 0.80 6.32
CA MET A 480 -12.74 -0.25 5.78
C MET A 480 -13.45 -1.61 5.64
N MET A 481 -14.30 -1.97 6.60
CA MET A 481 -15.13 -3.17 6.53
C MET A 481 -16.21 -3.06 5.45
N ILE A 482 -16.85 -1.89 5.32
CA ILE A 482 -17.80 -1.63 4.21
C ILE A 482 -17.07 -1.69 2.87
N GLY A 483 -15.88 -1.09 2.74
CA GLY A 483 -15.08 -1.16 1.53
C GLY A 483 -14.69 -2.59 1.14
N SER A 484 -14.24 -3.39 2.11
CA SER A 484 -13.94 -4.81 1.91
C SER A 484 -15.19 -5.60 1.47
N THR A 485 -16.38 -5.23 1.97
CA THR A 485 -17.65 -5.82 1.54
C THR A 485 -18.06 -5.36 0.14
N LEU A 486 -17.84 -4.09 -0.20
CA LEU A 486 -18.09 -3.53 -1.52
C LEU A 486 -17.22 -4.20 -2.59
N LEU A 487 -15.95 -4.49 -2.29
CA LEU A 487 -15.08 -5.31 -3.15
C LEU A 487 -15.69 -6.70 -3.43
N ALA A 488 -16.28 -7.35 -2.44
CA ALA A 488 -17.01 -8.60 -2.63
C ALA A 488 -18.29 -8.42 -3.49
N CYS A 489 -19.03 -7.32 -3.32
CA CYS A 489 -20.17 -7.00 -4.18
C CYS A 489 -19.76 -6.77 -5.65
N SER A 490 -18.62 -6.13 -5.89
CA SER A 490 -18.03 -5.94 -7.22
C SER A 490 -17.73 -7.28 -7.90
N GLY A 491 -17.02 -8.18 -7.22
CA GLY A 491 -16.70 -9.51 -7.75
C GLY A 491 -17.93 -10.39 -8.03
N LEU A 492 -19.03 -10.21 -7.30
CA LEU A 492 -20.32 -10.87 -7.58
C LEU A 492 -21.09 -10.27 -8.77
N LYS A 493 -20.77 -9.05 -9.18
CA LYS A 493 -21.50 -8.26 -10.19
C LYS A 493 -23.02 -8.19 -9.96
N ARG A 494 -23.44 -8.24 -8.68
CA ARG A 494 -24.85 -8.24 -8.25
C ARG A 494 -25.25 -6.87 -7.68
N LEU A 495 -25.96 -6.11 -8.50
CA LEU A 495 -26.44 -4.76 -8.17
C LEU A 495 -27.31 -4.67 -6.90
N SER A 496 -27.99 -5.76 -6.49
CA SER A 496 -28.79 -5.81 -5.26
C SER A 496 -27.94 -5.60 -4.00
N HIS A 497 -26.89 -6.41 -3.83
CA HIS A 497 -26.03 -6.34 -2.65
C HIS A 497 -25.20 -5.05 -2.63
N ALA A 498 -24.76 -4.56 -3.80
CA ALA A 498 -24.13 -3.24 -3.90
C ALA A 498 -25.04 -2.11 -3.37
N LYS A 499 -26.35 -2.14 -3.71
CA LYS A 499 -27.34 -1.18 -3.20
C LYS A 499 -27.64 -1.35 -1.70
N GLU A 500 -27.70 -2.58 -1.19
CA GLU A 500 -27.88 -2.86 0.25
C GLU A 500 -26.73 -2.26 1.08
N VAL A 501 -25.48 -2.54 0.67
CA VAL A 501 -24.27 -2.09 1.38
C VAL A 501 -24.08 -0.57 1.26
N HIS A 502 -24.32 0.00 0.08
CA HIS A 502 -24.30 1.46 -0.10
C HIS A 502 -25.37 2.18 0.74
N GLY A 503 -26.60 1.66 0.78
CA GLY A 503 -27.67 2.21 1.63
C GLY A 503 -27.34 2.14 3.12
N TYR A 504 -26.64 1.09 3.57
CA TYR A 504 -26.13 0.99 4.94
C TYR A 504 -25.07 2.07 5.23
N ALA A 505 -24.10 2.26 4.34
CA ALA A 505 -23.04 3.27 4.48
C ALA A 505 -23.61 4.69 4.62
N LEU A 506 -24.57 5.06 3.76
CA LEU A 506 -25.27 6.34 3.82
C LEU A 506 -26.01 6.53 5.16
N LYS A 507 -26.75 5.50 5.62
CA LYS A 507 -27.52 5.57 6.87
C LYS A 507 -26.63 5.73 8.11
N ARG A 508 -25.39 5.26 8.06
CA ARG A 508 -24.40 5.38 9.14
C ARG A 508 -23.49 6.60 9.03
N GLY A 509 -23.57 7.37 7.94
CA GLY A 509 -22.66 8.51 7.69
C GLY A 509 -21.22 8.10 7.38
N LEU A 510 -20.97 6.84 7.02
CA LEU A 510 -19.64 6.28 6.72
C LEU A 510 -19.18 6.62 5.28
N TYR A 511 -19.38 7.86 4.86
CA TYR A 511 -19.34 8.26 3.45
C TYR A 511 -18.19 9.24 3.16
N ASP A 512 -16.97 8.79 3.46
CA ASP A 512 -15.74 9.51 3.14
C ASP A 512 -15.36 9.41 1.65
N LEU A 513 -14.32 10.14 1.24
CA LEU A 513 -13.86 10.17 -0.16
C LEU A 513 -13.39 8.79 -0.65
N MET A 514 -12.78 7.99 0.23
CA MET A 514 -12.33 6.63 -0.12
C MET A 514 -13.51 5.73 -0.47
N LEU A 515 -14.56 5.73 0.36
CA LEU A 515 -15.74 4.92 0.10
C LEU A 515 -16.56 5.45 -1.07
N GLN A 516 -16.62 6.78 -1.27
CA GLN A 516 -17.22 7.40 -2.46
C GLN A 516 -16.60 6.85 -3.75
N ASN A 517 -15.27 6.88 -3.85
CA ASN A 517 -14.52 6.35 -5.01
C ASN A 517 -14.80 4.85 -5.21
N MET A 518 -14.75 4.06 -4.13
CA MET A 518 -15.03 2.63 -4.22
C MET A 518 -16.47 2.32 -4.65
N ILE A 519 -17.46 3.13 -4.27
CA ILE A 519 -18.85 2.92 -4.72
C ILE A 519 -19.01 3.25 -6.21
N VAL A 520 -18.26 4.23 -6.75
CA VAL A 520 -18.17 4.48 -8.21
C VAL A 520 -17.66 3.22 -8.93
N ASP A 521 -16.56 2.63 -8.45
CA ASP A 521 -15.97 1.41 -9.02
C ASP A 521 -16.93 0.22 -8.99
N VAL A 522 -17.60 -0.03 -7.85
CA VAL A 522 -18.55 -1.15 -7.70
C VAL A 522 -19.75 -0.99 -8.62
N TYR A 523 -20.30 0.22 -8.78
CA TYR A 523 -21.39 0.43 -9.73
C TYR A 523 -20.93 0.30 -11.19
N GLY A 524 -19.68 0.68 -11.49
CA GLY A 524 -19.04 0.44 -12.79
C GLY A 524 -18.90 -1.04 -13.13
N GLU A 525 -18.37 -1.85 -12.21
CA GLU A 525 -18.21 -3.29 -12.37
C GLU A 525 -19.54 -4.06 -12.41
N CYS A 526 -20.58 -3.53 -11.76
CA CYS A 526 -21.96 -4.01 -11.88
C CYS A 526 -22.70 -3.52 -13.14
N GLY A 527 -22.02 -2.83 -14.06
CA GLY A 527 -22.58 -2.35 -15.33
C GLY A 527 -23.57 -1.18 -15.21
N ASN A 528 -23.61 -0.48 -14.07
CA ASN A 528 -24.57 0.61 -13.82
C ASN A 528 -23.91 1.98 -13.82
N ILE A 529 -23.43 2.37 -15.00
CA ILE A 529 -22.77 3.64 -15.29
C ILE A 529 -23.58 4.84 -14.76
N ASN A 530 -24.90 4.85 -14.93
CA ASN A 530 -25.76 5.95 -14.49
C ASN A 530 -25.70 6.23 -12.97
N TYR A 531 -25.56 5.18 -12.14
CA TYR A 531 -25.34 5.38 -10.71
C TYR A 531 -23.89 5.81 -10.44
N ALA A 532 -22.89 5.20 -11.11
CA ALA A 532 -21.49 5.61 -10.98
C ALA A 532 -21.28 7.11 -11.30
N THR A 533 -21.86 7.60 -12.41
CA THR A 533 -21.78 9.02 -12.82
C THR A 533 -22.39 9.95 -11.78
N ARG A 534 -23.60 9.66 -11.28
CA ARG A 534 -24.25 10.47 -10.22
C ARG A 534 -23.46 10.51 -8.92
N MET A 535 -22.85 9.37 -8.57
CA MET A 535 -22.00 9.27 -7.38
C MET A 535 -20.74 10.12 -7.56
N PHE A 536 -20.06 9.99 -8.70
CA PHE A 536 -18.91 10.82 -9.06
C PHE A 536 -19.27 12.31 -9.07
N GLU A 537 -20.38 12.72 -9.69
CA GLU A 537 -20.88 14.10 -9.66
C GLU A 537 -21.02 14.63 -8.23
N SER A 538 -21.56 13.82 -7.30
CA SER A 538 -21.77 14.19 -5.89
C SER A 538 -20.50 14.38 -5.04
N ILE A 539 -19.32 13.98 -5.54
CA ILE A 539 -18.04 14.16 -4.84
C ILE A 539 -17.64 15.64 -4.88
N ASN A 540 -17.68 16.31 -3.72
CA ASN A 540 -17.36 17.75 -3.60
C ASN A 540 -15.90 18.08 -3.97
N CYS A 541 -14.94 17.28 -3.50
CA CYS A 541 -13.51 17.47 -3.73
C CYS A 541 -12.93 16.22 -4.38
N LYS A 542 -12.92 16.18 -5.72
CA LYS A 542 -12.44 15.05 -6.51
C LYS A 542 -10.92 15.01 -6.52
N ASP A 543 -10.36 13.90 -6.07
CA ASP A 543 -8.93 13.60 -6.16
C ASP A 543 -8.59 12.78 -7.43
N VAL A 544 -7.30 12.49 -7.64
CA VAL A 544 -6.83 11.69 -8.79
C VAL A 544 -7.51 10.32 -8.85
N VAL A 545 -7.80 9.72 -7.69
CA VAL A 545 -8.51 8.43 -7.59
C VAL A 545 -9.95 8.57 -8.08
N SER A 546 -10.68 9.61 -7.66
CA SER A 546 -12.05 9.90 -8.11
C SER A 546 -12.16 9.93 -9.65
N TRP A 547 -11.24 10.64 -10.30
CA TRP A 547 -11.19 10.73 -11.76
C TRP A 547 -10.81 9.38 -12.40
N THR A 548 -9.83 8.69 -11.83
CA THR A 548 -9.32 7.40 -12.34
C THR A 548 -10.37 6.28 -12.25
N SER A 549 -11.11 6.20 -11.14
CA SER A 549 -12.26 5.30 -10.98
C SER A 549 -13.33 5.55 -12.05
N MET A 550 -13.70 6.83 -12.28
CA MET A 550 -14.71 7.15 -13.29
C MET A 550 -14.24 6.88 -14.74
N ILE A 551 -12.98 7.19 -15.06
CA ILE A 551 -12.39 6.87 -16.37
C ILE A 551 -12.41 5.35 -16.59
N SER A 552 -11.95 4.57 -15.60
CA SER A 552 -11.87 3.11 -15.70
C SER A 552 -13.27 2.49 -15.81
N CYS A 553 -14.25 2.98 -15.04
CA CYS A 553 -15.66 2.62 -15.16
C CYS A 553 -16.19 2.79 -16.60
N TYR A 554 -15.95 3.94 -17.24
CA TYR A 554 -16.34 4.16 -18.63
C TYR A 554 -15.62 3.22 -19.61
N VAL A 555 -14.31 2.99 -19.43
CA VAL A 555 -13.54 2.07 -20.29
C VAL A 555 -14.02 0.62 -20.19
N HIS A 556 -14.22 0.10 -18.98
CA HIS A 556 -14.65 -1.29 -18.77
C HIS A 556 -16.07 -1.57 -19.31
N ASN A 557 -16.92 -0.54 -19.37
CA ASN A 557 -18.26 -0.63 -19.94
C ASN A 557 -18.34 -0.35 -21.46
N GLY A 558 -17.21 -0.04 -22.11
CA GLY A 558 -17.14 0.21 -23.56
C GLY A 558 -17.46 1.66 -23.99
N ASN A 559 -17.71 2.56 -23.04
CA ASN A 559 -17.96 3.99 -23.25
C ASN A 559 -16.64 4.78 -23.34
N ALA A 560 -15.80 4.40 -24.30
CA ALA A 560 -14.43 4.91 -24.41
C ALA A 560 -14.33 6.38 -24.88
N ASN A 561 -15.37 6.96 -25.48
CA ASN A 561 -15.38 8.39 -25.81
C ASN A 561 -15.59 9.22 -24.54
N GLU A 562 -16.55 8.82 -23.72
CA GLU A 562 -16.87 9.45 -22.44
C GLU A 562 -15.67 9.39 -21.48
N ALA A 563 -14.89 8.31 -21.52
CA ALA A 563 -13.60 8.23 -20.82
C ALA A 563 -12.60 9.31 -21.28
N LEU A 564 -12.51 9.60 -22.58
CA LEU A 564 -11.66 10.67 -23.14
C LEU A 564 -12.15 12.08 -22.78
N ASP A 565 -13.46 12.26 -22.70
CA ASP A 565 -14.07 13.53 -22.28
C ASP A 565 -13.81 13.79 -20.78
N ILE A 566 -14.00 12.80 -19.91
CA ILE A 566 -13.67 12.89 -18.47
C ILE A 566 -12.17 13.13 -18.23
N PHE A 567 -11.28 12.47 -18.98
CA PHE A 567 -9.84 12.71 -18.88
C PHE A 567 -9.45 14.13 -19.34
N SER A 568 -10.16 14.68 -20.34
CA SER A 568 -9.95 16.07 -20.76
C SER A 568 -10.38 17.04 -19.65
N LEU A 569 -11.53 16.80 -19.02
CA LEU A 569 -12.03 17.59 -17.89
C LEU A 569 -11.12 17.50 -16.64
N MET A 570 -10.51 16.34 -16.38
CA MET A 570 -9.50 16.15 -15.33
C MET A 570 -8.30 17.09 -15.53
N ILE A 571 -7.80 17.19 -16.77
CA ILE A 571 -6.68 18.08 -17.11
C ILE A 571 -7.11 19.55 -17.04
N GLU A 572 -8.31 19.90 -17.52
CA GLU A 572 -8.85 21.27 -17.47
C GLU A 572 -9.08 21.77 -16.05
N THR A 573 -9.44 20.88 -15.11
CA THR A 573 -9.56 21.19 -13.67
C THR A 573 -8.22 21.24 -12.94
N GLY A 574 -7.09 21.03 -13.64
CA GLY A 574 -5.74 21.13 -13.09
C GLY A 574 -5.29 19.93 -12.25
N VAL A 575 -6.03 18.83 -12.26
CA VAL A 575 -5.67 17.59 -11.55
C VAL A 575 -4.68 16.80 -12.41
N GLU A 576 -3.49 16.52 -11.86
CA GLU A 576 -2.47 15.75 -12.60
C GLU A 576 -2.85 14.25 -12.67
N PRO A 577 -2.90 13.64 -13.87
CA PRO A 577 -3.14 12.20 -14.02
C PRO A 577 -2.01 11.34 -13.43
N ASP A 578 -2.36 10.19 -12.86
CA ASP A 578 -1.39 9.18 -12.44
C ASP A 578 -1.15 8.11 -13.52
N SER A 579 -0.31 7.13 -13.20
CA SER A 579 0.00 6.02 -14.11
C SER A 579 -1.20 5.13 -14.44
N ILE A 580 -2.20 5.04 -13.54
CA ILE A 580 -3.40 4.23 -13.71
C ILE A 580 -4.38 4.96 -14.62
N SER A 581 -4.63 6.27 -14.41
CA SER A 581 -5.46 7.07 -15.31
C SER A 581 -4.89 7.06 -16.74
N LEU A 582 -3.56 7.13 -16.87
CA LEU A 582 -2.87 7.04 -18.16
C LEU A 582 -2.97 5.65 -18.82
N VAL A 583 -2.91 4.57 -18.06
CA VAL A 583 -3.15 3.20 -18.57
C VAL A 583 -4.60 3.03 -19.05
N SER A 584 -5.58 3.46 -18.26
CA SER A 584 -7.00 3.38 -18.63
C SER A 584 -7.30 4.22 -19.88
N ILE A 585 -6.72 5.43 -20.01
CA ILE A 585 -6.97 6.27 -21.18
C ILE A 585 -6.26 5.81 -22.46
N LEU A 586 -5.11 5.13 -22.33
CA LEU A 586 -4.49 4.42 -23.45
C LEU A 586 -5.37 3.26 -23.93
N SER A 587 -5.99 2.52 -23.02
CA SER A 587 -6.96 1.47 -23.35
C SER A 587 -8.21 2.03 -24.06
N ALA A 588 -8.71 3.19 -23.64
CA ALA A 588 -9.79 3.90 -24.34
C ALA A 588 -9.41 4.28 -25.79
N ALA A 589 -8.21 4.83 -25.99
CA ALA A 589 -7.72 5.14 -27.34
C ALA A 589 -7.54 3.86 -28.20
N ALA A 590 -7.13 2.75 -27.57
CA ALA A 590 -6.91 1.45 -28.20
C ALA A 590 -8.22 0.76 -28.63
N SER A 591 -9.28 0.84 -27.83
CA SER A 591 -10.60 0.29 -28.16
C SER A 591 -11.23 1.08 -29.32
N LEU A 592 -11.16 2.41 -29.27
CA LEU A 592 -11.61 3.31 -30.33
C LEU A 592 -10.73 3.28 -31.59
N SER A 593 -9.54 2.68 -31.55
CA SER A 593 -8.54 2.74 -32.63
C SER A 593 -8.12 4.19 -33.00
N ALA A 594 -8.17 5.10 -32.02
CA ALA A 594 -7.95 6.54 -32.16
C ALA A 594 -6.45 6.91 -32.09
N LEU A 595 -5.75 6.74 -33.21
CA LEU A 595 -4.30 6.89 -33.31
C LEU A 595 -3.81 8.31 -32.98
N THR A 596 -4.59 9.36 -33.30
CA THR A 596 -4.18 10.74 -32.99
C THR A 596 -4.24 10.97 -31.49
N LYS A 597 -5.33 10.55 -30.83
CA LYS A 597 -5.48 10.63 -29.37
C LYS A 597 -4.41 9.83 -28.64
N GLY A 598 -4.13 8.59 -29.08
CA GLY A 598 -3.04 7.78 -28.54
C GLY A 598 -1.65 8.44 -28.65
N LYS A 599 -1.38 9.17 -29.73
CA LYS A 599 -0.15 9.98 -29.88
C LYS A 599 -0.15 11.23 -28.99
N GLU A 600 -1.28 11.90 -28.81
CA GLU A 600 -1.42 13.04 -27.88
C GLU A 600 -1.11 12.60 -26.44
N ILE A 601 -1.64 11.44 -26.01
CA ILE A 601 -1.39 10.83 -24.69
C ILE A 601 0.08 10.42 -24.55
N HIS A 602 0.67 9.72 -25.52
CA HIS A 602 2.10 9.35 -25.46
C HIS A 602 3.02 10.59 -25.40
N GLY A 603 2.69 11.66 -26.14
CA GLY A 603 3.40 12.94 -26.04
C GLY A 603 3.24 13.64 -24.69
N PHE A 604 2.10 13.47 -24.01
CA PHE A 604 1.90 13.93 -22.63
C PHE A 604 2.78 13.15 -21.65
N ILE A 605 2.75 11.81 -21.71
CA ILE A 605 3.57 10.89 -20.91
C ILE A 605 5.05 11.28 -20.98
N TYR A 606 5.57 11.47 -22.20
CA TYR A 606 6.96 11.86 -22.43
C TYR A 606 7.30 13.25 -21.86
N ARG A 607 6.45 14.27 -22.10
CA ARG A 607 6.71 15.64 -21.62
C ARG A 607 6.62 15.79 -20.09
N LYS A 608 5.81 14.97 -19.42
CA LYS A 608 5.70 14.94 -17.96
C LYS A 608 6.78 14.10 -17.28
N GLY A 609 7.64 13.42 -18.05
CA GLY A 609 8.76 12.63 -17.50
C GLY A 609 8.35 11.33 -16.83
N PHE A 610 7.19 10.76 -17.19
CA PHE A 610 6.80 9.43 -16.72
C PHE A 610 7.78 8.37 -17.22
N MET A 611 8.25 7.50 -16.32
CA MET A 611 9.10 6.37 -16.69
C MET A 611 8.28 5.32 -17.46
N LEU A 612 8.80 4.88 -18.61
CA LEU A 612 8.14 3.89 -19.47
C LEU A 612 8.41 2.46 -18.99
N GLU A 613 7.85 2.13 -17.82
CA GLU A 613 8.03 0.83 -17.15
C GLU A 613 6.69 0.13 -16.87
N GLY A 614 6.75 -1.18 -16.59
CA GLY A 614 5.61 -1.98 -16.13
C GLY A 614 4.39 -2.00 -17.08
N SER A 615 3.23 -1.64 -16.54
CA SER A 615 1.96 -1.63 -17.27
C SER A 615 1.89 -0.53 -18.32
N MET A 616 2.42 0.67 -18.06
CA MET A 616 2.29 1.83 -18.94
C MET A 616 2.91 1.59 -20.32
N VAL A 617 4.10 0.99 -20.37
CA VAL A 617 4.76 0.64 -21.64
C VAL A 617 4.02 -0.46 -22.39
N SER A 618 3.43 -1.43 -21.68
CA SER A 618 2.61 -2.50 -22.26
C SER A 618 1.33 -1.91 -22.88
N SER A 619 0.64 -1.01 -22.18
CA SER A 619 -0.53 -0.29 -22.69
C SER A 619 -0.22 0.63 -23.88
N LEU A 620 0.98 1.22 -23.96
CA LEU A 620 1.42 1.98 -25.14
C LEU A 620 1.63 1.08 -26.37
N VAL A 621 2.20 -0.11 -26.18
CA VAL A 621 2.37 -1.11 -27.25
C VAL A 621 1.01 -1.63 -27.74
N ASP A 622 0.12 -2.03 -26.83
CA ASP A 622 -1.25 -2.45 -27.16
C ASP A 622 -2.03 -1.33 -27.87
N MET A 623 -1.96 -0.09 -27.38
CA MET A 623 -2.60 1.07 -28.02
C MET A 623 -2.10 1.26 -29.46
N TYR A 624 -0.78 1.25 -29.70
CA TYR A 624 -0.26 1.41 -31.05
C TYR A 624 -0.63 0.24 -31.97
N ALA A 625 -0.62 -0.99 -31.46
CA ALA A 625 -1.07 -2.18 -32.21
C ALA A 625 -2.57 -2.06 -32.58
N ARG A 626 -3.44 -1.83 -31.59
CA ARG A 626 -4.89 -1.69 -31.77
C ARG A 626 -5.32 -0.46 -32.58
N CYS A 627 -4.46 0.54 -32.72
CA CYS A 627 -4.60 1.68 -33.66
C CYS A 627 -4.01 1.41 -35.06
N GLY A 628 -3.56 0.19 -35.34
CA GLY A 628 -3.06 -0.25 -36.65
C GLY A 628 -1.65 0.22 -36.99
N ASN A 629 -0.84 0.61 -35.98
CA ASN A 629 0.52 1.13 -36.14
C ASN A 629 1.56 0.26 -35.42
N LEU A 630 1.70 -0.98 -35.89
CA LEU A 630 2.70 -1.95 -35.40
C LEU A 630 4.14 -1.43 -35.42
N GLU A 631 4.49 -0.50 -36.32
CA GLU A 631 5.83 0.08 -36.39
C GLU A 631 6.17 0.90 -35.14
N ASN A 632 5.24 1.74 -34.68
CA ASN A 632 5.43 2.48 -33.42
C ASN A 632 5.38 1.56 -32.20
N ALA A 633 4.53 0.53 -32.20
CA ALA A 633 4.50 -0.48 -31.14
C ALA A 633 5.88 -1.16 -31.00
N ASN A 634 6.49 -1.58 -32.11
CA ASN A 634 7.82 -2.18 -32.13
C ASN A 634 8.93 -1.20 -31.69
N LYS A 635 8.84 0.08 -32.07
CA LYS A 635 9.79 1.12 -31.61
C LYS A 635 9.75 1.30 -30.09
N VAL A 636 8.55 1.40 -29.50
CA VAL A 636 8.38 1.50 -28.04
C VAL A 636 8.95 0.25 -27.35
N PHE A 637 8.60 -0.94 -27.84
CA PHE A 637 9.12 -2.22 -27.34
C PHE A 637 10.65 -2.28 -27.37
N ILE A 638 11.30 -1.93 -28.49
CA ILE A 638 12.76 -1.98 -28.62
C ILE A 638 13.43 -1.01 -27.64
N CYS A 639 12.95 0.23 -27.54
CA CYS A 639 13.53 1.26 -26.66
C CYS A 639 13.39 0.99 -25.16
N THR A 640 12.59 0.00 -24.75
CA THR A 640 12.41 -0.34 -23.33
C THR A 640 13.62 -1.14 -22.82
N GLY A 641 14.31 -0.66 -21.78
CA GLY A 641 15.48 -1.34 -21.21
C GLY A 641 15.13 -2.70 -20.58
N SER A 642 14.38 -2.68 -19.47
CA SER A 642 13.88 -3.88 -18.80
C SER A 642 12.49 -4.25 -19.34
N LYS A 643 12.32 -5.50 -19.79
CA LYS A 643 11.07 -5.99 -20.41
C LYS A 643 10.40 -7.03 -19.51
N SER A 644 9.17 -6.75 -19.06
CA SER A 644 8.35 -7.72 -18.33
C SER A 644 7.77 -8.78 -19.26
N LEU A 645 7.38 -9.94 -18.71
CA LEU A 645 6.63 -10.98 -19.42
C LEU A 645 5.41 -10.39 -20.15
N VAL A 646 4.62 -9.54 -19.48
CA VAL A 646 3.43 -8.87 -20.04
C VAL A 646 3.76 -8.07 -21.31
N LEU A 647 4.89 -7.37 -21.35
CA LEU A 647 5.33 -6.57 -22.50
C LEU A 647 5.72 -7.45 -23.69
N TRP A 648 6.40 -8.58 -23.44
CA TRP A 648 6.68 -9.60 -24.47
C TRP A 648 5.38 -10.17 -25.04
N THR A 649 4.46 -10.62 -24.18
CA THR A 649 3.19 -11.22 -24.58
C THR A 649 2.29 -10.23 -25.33
N THR A 650 2.31 -8.95 -24.95
CA THR A 650 1.60 -7.89 -25.68
C THR A 650 2.18 -7.68 -27.08
N MET A 651 3.50 -7.71 -27.24
CA MET A 651 4.14 -7.58 -28.56
C MET A 651 3.95 -8.83 -29.44
N ILE A 652 3.95 -10.03 -28.85
CA ILE A 652 3.57 -11.29 -29.52
C ILE A 652 2.12 -11.20 -30.03
N SER A 653 1.19 -10.79 -29.17
CA SER A 653 -0.22 -10.58 -29.52
C SER A 653 -0.40 -9.52 -30.62
N ALA A 654 0.38 -8.43 -30.56
CA ALA A 654 0.42 -7.40 -31.60
C ALA A 654 0.89 -7.98 -32.96
N TYR A 655 1.93 -8.82 -33.01
CA TYR A 655 2.31 -9.50 -34.25
C TYR A 655 1.20 -10.46 -34.74
N GLY A 656 0.55 -11.19 -33.82
CA GLY A 656 -0.56 -12.08 -34.12
C GLY A 656 -1.78 -11.39 -34.74
N MET A 657 -2.30 -10.33 -34.10
CA MET A 657 -3.45 -9.58 -34.62
C MET A 657 -3.17 -8.90 -35.96
N HIS A 658 -1.89 -8.61 -36.26
CA HIS A 658 -1.44 -8.07 -37.53
C HIS A 658 -1.14 -9.14 -38.61
N GLY A 659 -1.41 -10.42 -38.34
CA GLY A 659 -1.19 -11.52 -39.28
C GLY A 659 0.29 -11.86 -39.53
N ARG A 660 1.17 -11.58 -38.57
CA ARG A 660 2.62 -11.81 -38.65
C ARG A 660 3.07 -12.94 -37.73
N GLY A 661 2.40 -14.10 -37.78
CA GLY A 661 2.64 -15.23 -36.88
C GLY A 661 4.10 -15.69 -36.81
N LYS A 662 4.84 -15.70 -37.94
CA LYS A 662 6.26 -16.06 -37.95
C LYS A 662 7.10 -15.14 -37.06
N ALA A 663 6.89 -13.83 -37.16
CA ALA A 663 7.55 -12.84 -36.30
C ALA A 663 7.12 -12.95 -34.83
N ALA A 664 5.90 -13.45 -34.55
CA ALA A 664 5.45 -13.73 -33.18
C ALA A 664 6.19 -14.94 -32.57
N VAL A 665 6.38 -16.02 -33.36
CA VAL A 665 7.14 -17.21 -32.95
C VAL A 665 8.64 -16.90 -32.81
N GLU A 666 9.23 -16.14 -33.73
CA GLU A 666 10.61 -15.63 -33.62
C GLU A 666 10.80 -14.77 -32.35
N LEU A 667 9.80 -13.96 -31.99
CA LEU A 667 9.83 -13.15 -30.78
C LEU A 667 9.71 -14.00 -29.50
N PHE A 668 8.99 -15.12 -29.55
CA PHE A 668 8.92 -16.09 -28.46
C PHE A 668 10.27 -16.77 -28.22
N SER A 669 10.98 -17.24 -29.25
CA SER A 669 12.32 -17.81 -29.07
C SER A 669 13.28 -16.81 -28.43
N ARG A 670 13.21 -15.53 -28.83
CA ARG A 670 13.99 -14.45 -28.20
C ARG A 670 13.58 -14.12 -26.76
N MET A 671 12.38 -14.50 -26.33
CA MET A 671 11.93 -14.40 -24.94
C MET A 671 12.49 -15.57 -24.12
N GLU A 672 12.53 -16.77 -24.68
CA GLU A 672 13.18 -17.95 -24.08
C GLU A 672 14.68 -17.70 -23.86
N ASP A 673 15.38 -17.07 -24.83
CA ASP A 673 16.79 -16.67 -24.73
C ASP A 673 17.08 -15.73 -23.53
N GLN A 674 16.07 -15.03 -23.01
CA GLN A 674 16.19 -14.15 -21.84
C GLN A 674 15.84 -14.86 -20.50
N ASN A 675 15.68 -16.19 -20.52
CA ASN A 675 15.27 -17.00 -19.37
C ASN A 675 13.93 -16.57 -18.74
N LEU A 676 13.03 -15.95 -19.51
CA LEU A 676 11.68 -15.63 -19.06
C LEU A 676 10.77 -16.85 -19.24
N THR A 677 10.12 -17.27 -18.16
CA THR A 677 9.14 -18.37 -18.19
C THR A 677 7.81 -17.88 -18.78
N PRO A 678 7.34 -18.42 -19.93
CA PRO A 678 6.02 -18.11 -20.47
C PRO A 678 4.90 -18.65 -19.58
N ASP A 679 3.75 -17.99 -19.67
CA ASP A 679 2.50 -18.37 -19.02
C ASP A 679 1.42 -18.79 -20.03
N HIS A 680 0.25 -19.19 -19.52
CA HIS A 680 -0.91 -19.52 -20.32
C HIS A 680 -1.30 -18.39 -21.30
N ILE A 681 -1.24 -17.13 -20.88
CA ILE A 681 -1.60 -15.97 -21.73
C ILE A 681 -0.63 -15.84 -22.93
N THR A 682 0.65 -16.15 -22.71
CA THR A 682 1.69 -16.18 -23.74
C THR A 682 1.42 -17.25 -24.79
N PHE A 683 1.08 -18.47 -24.37
CA PHE A 683 0.70 -19.54 -25.30
C PHE A 683 -0.61 -19.24 -26.05
N LEU A 684 -1.60 -18.64 -25.39
CA LEU A 684 -2.82 -18.19 -26.06
C LEU A 684 -2.54 -17.15 -27.14
N ALA A 685 -1.68 -16.15 -26.87
CA ALA A 685 -1.26 -15.15 -27.85
C ALA A 685 -0.53 -15.78 -29.05
N LEU A 686 0.30 -16.80 -28.83
CA LEU A 686 1.01 -17.53 -29.89
C LEU A 686 0.08 -18.41 -30.73
N LEU A 687 -0.83 -19.16 -30.12
CA LEU A 687 -1.82 -19.97 -30.84
C LEU A 687 -2.78 -19.09 -31.66
N HIS A 688 -3.20 -17.94 -31.12
CA HIS A 688 -3.96 -16.93 -31.86
C HIS A 688 -3.16 -16.38 -33.05
N ALA A 689 -1.86 -16.08 -32.86
CA ALA A 689 -0.98 -15.64 -33.94
C ALA A 689 -0.79 -16.71 -35.05
N CYS A 690 -0.71 -17.99 -34.67
CA CYS A 690 -0.66 -19.11 -35.59
C CYS A 690 -1.98 -19.27 -36.35
N SER A 691 -3.13 -19.21 -35.66
CA SER A 691 -4.47 -19.30 -36.26
C SER A 691 -4.71 -18.23 -37.34
N HIS A 692 -4.32 -16.97 -37.11
CA HIS A 692 -4.47 -15.95 -38.15
C HIS A 692 -3.41 -16.04 -39.27
N SER A 693 -2.35 -16.84 -39.11
CA SER A 693 -1.24 -16.89 -40.07
C SER A 693 -1.08 -18.25 -40.79
N GLY A 694 -1.95 -19.21 -40.51
CA GLY A 694 -1.94 -20.54 -41.14
C GLY A 694 -0.77 -21.44 -40.73
N LEU A 695 -0.17 -21.19 -39.56
CA LEU A 695 1.00 -21.93 -39.06
C LEU A 695 0.55 -23.18 -38.29
N ILE A 696 0.12 -24.20 -39.03
CA ILE A 696 -0.49 -25.42 -38.49
C ILE A 696 0.50 -26.22 -37.64
N ASP A 697 1.70 -26.46 -38.17
CA ASP A 697 2.71 -27.31 -37.53
C ASP A 697 3.29 -26.63 -36.28
N GLU A 698 3.60 -25.33 -36.37
CA GLU A 698 4.02 -24.53 -35.23
C GLU A 698 2.91 -24.44 -34.15
N GLY A 699 1.64 -24.29 -34.57
CA GLY A 699 0.50 -24.26 -33.64
C GLY A 699 0.32 -25.58 -32.86
N LYS A 700 0.48 -26.72 -33.53
CA LYS A 700 0.48 -28.05 -32.88
C LYS A 700 1.68 -28.21 -31.93
N LEU A 701 2.88 -27.83 -32.38
CA LEU A 701 4.11 -27.90 -31.59
C LEU A 701 4.04 -27.03 -30.32
N LEU A 702 3.46 -25.84 -30.40
CA LEU A 702 3.31 -24.92 -29.27
C LEU A 702 2.39 -25.50 -28.18
N LEU A 703 1.29 -26.15 -28.54
CA LEU A 703 0.38 -26.78 -27.57
C LEU A 703 1.05 -27.96 -26.84
N GLU A 704 1.87 -28.75 -27.53
CA GLU A 704 2.63 -29.82 -26.88
C GLU A 704 3.81 -29.28 -26.06
N THR A 705 4.47 -28.20 -26.50
CA THR A 705 5.51 -27.50 -25.74
C THR A 705 4.96 -26.95 -24.41
N MET A 706 3.77 -26.37 -24.43
CA MET A 706 3.06 -25.87 -23.24
C MET A 706 2.91 -26.97 -22.17
N LYS A 707 2.49 -28.18 -22.56
CA LYS A 707 2.32 -29.33 -21.66
C LYS A 707 3.65 -29.96 -21.23
N CYS A 708 4.51 -30.30 -22.20
CA CYS A 708 5.66 -31.16 -21.96
C CYS A 708 6.88 -30.41 -21.41
N LYS A 709 7.11 -29.15 -21.82
CA LYS A 709 8.26 -28.34 -21.39
C LYS A 709 7.93 -27.44 -20.20
N TYR A 710 6.72 -26.88 -20.16
CA TYR A 710 6.32 -25.90 -19.16
C TYR A 710 5.30 -26.41 -18.12
N HIS A 711 4.75 -27.61 -18.32
CA HIS A 711 3.78 -28.24 -17.41
C HIS A 711 2.54 -27.34 -17.14
N LEU A 712 2.12 -26.60 -18.17
CA LEU A 712 0.92 -25.76 -18.14
C LEU A 712 -0.24 -26.54 -18.77
N GLU A 713 -1.33 -26.68 -18.03
CA GLU A 713 -2.55 -27.32 -18.53
C GLU A 713 -3.31 -26.38 -19.49
N PRO A 714 -3.63 -26.80 -20.73
CA PRO A 714 -4.26 -25.90 -21.68
C PRO A 714 -5.71 -25.55 -21.29
N TRP A 715 -5.98 -24.27 -21.11
CA TRP A 715 -7.35 -23.75 -20.97
C TRP A 715 -8.18 -23.93 -22.27
N PRO A 716 -9.53 -23.94 -22.19
CA PRO A 716 -10.41 -24.09 -23.35
C PRO A 716 -10.12 -23.15 -24.53
N GLU A 717 -9.66 -21.93 -24.26
CA GLU A 717 -9.33 -20.90 -25.24
C GLU A 717 -8.16 -21.33 -26.15
N HIS A 718 -7.19 -22.09 -25.63
CA HIS A 718 -6.08 -22.66 -26.40
C HIS A 718 -6.59 -23.72 -27.39
N TYR A 719 -7.49 -24.59 -26.92
CA TYR A 719 -8.15 -25.58 -27.75
C TYR A 719 -9.03 -24.92 -28.82
N ALA A 720 -9.76 -23.86 -28.48
CA ALA A 720 -10.54 -23.07 -29.44
C ALA A 720 -9.65 -22.43 -30.52
N CYS A 721 -8.48 -21.90 -30.15
CA CYS A 721 -7.51 -21.36 -31.12
C CYS A 721 -6.96 -22.43 -32.07
N LEU A 722 -6.66 -23.65 -31.58
CA LEU A 722 -6.18 -24.74 -32.44
C LEU A 722 -7.30 -25.26 -33.37
N VAL A 723 -8.55 -25.32 -32.90
CA VAL A 723 -9.71 -25.67 -33.73
C VAL A 723 -10.02 -24.59 -34.77
N ASP A 724 -9.84 -23.31 -34.46
CA ASP A 724 -9.93 -22.21 -35.42
C ASP A 724 -8.82 -22.28 -36.48
N LEU A 725 -7.58 -22.60 -36.09
CA LEU A 725 -6.44 -22.82 -36.99
C LEU A 725 -6.68 -23.99 -37.97
N LEU A 726 -7.04 -25.16 -37.46
CA LEU A 726 -7.41 -26.33 -38.28
C LEU A 726 -8.64 -26.05 -39.15
N GLY A 727 -9.61 -25.33 -38.59
CA GLY A 727 -10.83 -24.94 -39.26
C GLY A 727 -10.58 -24.07 -40.50
N ARG A 728 -9.77 -23.01 -40.36
CA ARG A 728 -9.37 -22.12 -41.47
C ARG A 728 -8.49 -22.81 -42.50
N ALA A 729 -7.71 -23.81 -42.08
CA ALA A 729 -6.95 -24.68 -42.97
C ALA A 729 -7.80 -25.69 -43.74
N ASN A 730 -9.14 -25.68 -43.60
CA ASN A 730 -10.06 -26.67 -44.16
C ASN A 730 -9.83 -28.11 -43.67
N CYS A 731 -9.11 -28.29 -42.56
CA CYS A 731 -8.84 -29.59 -41.94
C CYS A 731 -9.99 -30.03 -41.02
N LEU A 732 -11.24 -29.94 -41.50
CA LEU A 732 -12.45 -30.09 -40.68
C LEU A 732 -12.58 -31.45 -39.99
N GLU A 733 -12.17 -32.54 -40.64
CA GLU A 733 -12.23 -33.88 -40.03
C GLU A 733 -11.18 -34.04 -38.93
N GLU A 734 -9.97 -33.47 -39.10
CA GLU A 734 -8.95 -33.42 -38.05
C GLU A 734 -9.45 -32.56 -36.86
N ALA A 735 -10.04 -31.39 -37.14
CA ALA A 735 -10.67 -30.56 -36.12
C ALA A 735 -11.80 -31.28 -35.38
N SER A 736 -12.67 -32.03 -36.08
CA SER A 736 -13.73 -32.83 -35.45
C SER A 736 -13.17 -33.94 -34.58
N HIS A 737 -12.11 -34.63 -35.03
CA HIS A 737 -11.43 -35.67 -34.26
C HIS A 737 -10.77 -35.09 -33.01
N PHE A 738 -10.11 -33.94 -33.15
CA PHE A 738 -9.49 -33.22 -32.04
C PHE A 738 -10.50 -32.84 -30.96
N VAL A 739 -11.64 -32.22 -31.33
CA VAL A 739 -12.72 -31.84 -30.40
C VAL A 739 -13.28 -33.04 -29.64
N LYS A 740 -13.40 -34.22 -30.28
CA LYS A 740 -13.89 -35.45 -29.64
C LYS A 740 -12.89 -36.06 -28.65
N ASN A 741 -11.60 -35.79 -28.82
CA ASN A 741 -10.52 -36.36 -28.01
C ASN A 741 -9.97 -35.38 -26.97
N MET A 742 -10.63 -34.22 -26.76
CA MET A 742 -10.22 -33.27 -25.72
C MET A 742 -10.31 -33.91 -24.33
N GLN A 743 -9.30 -33.66 -23.49
CA GLN A 743 -9.25 -34.15 -22.10
C GLN A 743 -10.22 -33.40 -21.17
N ILE A 744 -10.78 -32.28 -21.64
CA ILE A 744 -11.73 -31.41 -20.96
C ILE A 744 -12.97 -31.31 -21.85
N GLU A 745 -14.17 -31.21 -21.26
CA GLU A 745 -15.41 -31.06 -22.03
C GLU A 745 -15.36 -29.81 -22.94
N PRO A 746 -15.60 -29.94 -24.27
CA PRO A 746 -15.43 -28.82 -25.19
C PRO A 746 -16.43 -27.69 -24.95
N THR A 747 -15.92 -26.49 -24.68
CA THR A 747 -16.72 -25.30 -24.39
C THR A 747 -17.44 -24.74 -25.62
N ALA A 748 -18.40 -23.84 -25.40
CA ALA A 748 -19.13 -23.14 -26.46
C ALA A 748 -18.20 -22.41 -27.47
N GLU A 749 -17.03 -21.94 -27.03
CA GLU A 749 -16.05 -21.28 -27.91
C GLU A 749 -15.42 -22.24 -28.92
N VAL A 750 -15.10 -23.46 -28.49
CA VAL A 750 -14.57 -24.53 -29.34
C VAL A 750 -15.61 -24.92 -30.40
N TRP A 751 -16.87 -25.10 -29.99
CA TRP A 751 -17.97 -25.36 -30.92
C TRP A 751 -18.25 -24.17 -31.84
N CYS A 752 -18.10 -22.92 -31.37
CA CYS A 752 -18.18 -21.72 -32.22
C CYS A 752 -17.08 -21.68 -33.29
N ALA A 753 -15.84 -22.05 -32.95
CA ALA A 753 -14.74 -22.13 -33.90
C ALA A 753 -15.03 -23.18 -34.99
N LEU A 754 -15.43 -24.40 -34.57
CA LEU A 754 -15.77 -25.48 -35.49
C LEU A 754 -16.99 -25.14 -36.37
N LEU A 755 -18.03 -24.53 -35.80
CA LEU A 755 -19.23 -24.08 -36.52
C LEU A 755 -18.91 -23.00 -37.57
N ARG A 756 -18.04 -22.03 -37.23
CA ARG A 756 -17.54 -21.03 -38.20
C ARG A 756 -16.81 -21.70 -39.36
N ALA A 757 -15.92 -22.64 -39.08
CA ALA A 757 -15.19 -23.37 -40.12
C ALA A 757 -16.13 -24.19 -41.02
N CYS A 758 -17.11 -24.89 -40.42
CA CYS A 758 -18.14 -25.62 -41.17
C CYS A 758 -19.01 -24.70 -42.04
N GLN A 759 -19.30 -23.48 -41.60
CA GLN A 759 -20.01 -22.48 -42.40
C GLN A 759 -19.18 -22.03 -43.61
N VAL A 760 -17.88 -21.73 -43.42
CA VAL A 760 -16.99 -21.25 -44.49
C VAL A 760 -16.74 -22.33 -45.55
N HIS A 761 -16.53 -23.58 -45.13
CA HIS A 761 -16.23 -24.70 -46.01
C HIS A 761 -17.47 -25.57 -46.36
N SER A 762 -18.68 -25.10 -46.05
CA SER A 762 -19.97 -25.72 -46.40
C SER A 762 -20.19 -27.17 -45.91
N ASN A 763 -19.55 -27.60 -44.83
CA ASN A 763 -19.77 -28.92 -44.23
C ASN A 763 -21.04 -28.94 -43.37
N LYS A 764 -22.19 -29.22 -44.02
CA LYS A 764 -23.52 -29.21 -43.40
C LYS A 764 -23.63 -30.17 -42.21
N LYS A 765 -23.15 -31.40 -42.35
CA LYS A 765 -23.30 -32.46 -41.32
C LYS A 765 -22.57 -32.10 -40.02
N LEU A 766 -21.32 -31.63 -40.13
CA LEU A 766 -20.55 -31.24 -38.95
C LEU A 766 -21.04 -29.91 -38.36
N GLY A 767 -21.50 -28.98 -39.20
CA GLY A 767 -22.12 -27.73 -38.78
C GLY A 767 -23.40 -27.94 -37.96
N GLU A 768 -24.27 -28.89 -38.33
CA GLU A 768 -25.49 -29.22 -37.58
C GLU A 768 -25.18 -29.79 -36.18
N ILE A 769 -24.18 -30.66 -36.07
CA ILE A 769 -23.71 -31.20 -34.78
C ILE A 769 -23.18 -30.07 -33.89
N ALA A 770 -22.34 -29.19 -34.44
CA ALA A 770 -21.80 -28.06 -33.70
C ALA A 770 -22.88 -27.05 -33.28
N ALA A 771 -23.87 -26.80 -34.14
CA ALA A 771 -25.01 -25.93 -33.84
C ALA A 771 -25.89 -26.49 -32.70
N GLN A 772 -26.15 -27.80 -32.69
CA GLN A 772 -26.88 -28.43 -31.59
C GLN A 772 -26.11 -28.30 -30.26
N LYS A 773 -24.81 -28.64 -30.26
CA LYS A 773 -23.97 -28.53 -29.06
C LYS A 773 -23.89 -27.10 -28.52
N LEU A 774 -23.84 -26.11 -29.41
CA LEU A 774 -23.85 -24.70 -29.01
C LEU A 774 -25.17 -24.28 -28.34
N LEU A 775 -26.32 -24.79 -28.79
CA LEU A 775 -27.62 -24.52 -28.16
C LEU A 775 -27.81 -25.22 -26.81
N GLU A 776 -27.07 -26.29 -26.55
CA GLU A 776 -27.05 -27.01 -25.27
C GLU A 776 -26.13 -26.30 -24.25
N LEU A 777 -24.98 -25.79 -24.69
CA LEU A 777 -23.94 -25.20 -23.83
C LEU A 777 -24.11 -23.69 -23.57
N ASP A 778 -24.71 -22.95 -24.50
CA ASP A 778 -24.74 -21.48 -24.47
C ASP A 778 -26.11 -20.94 -24.95
N PRO A 779 -27.18 -21.10 -24.13
CA PRO A 779 -28.54 -20.74 -24.51
C PRO A 779 -28.85 -19.23 -24.44
N ASP A 780 -27.93 -18.41 -23.90
CA ASP A 780 -28.14 -16.99 -23.65
C ASP A 780 -27.27 -16.05 -24.52
N SER A 781 -26.33 -16.56 -25.31
CA SER A 781 -25.46 -15.74 -26.17
C SER A 781 -26.11 -15.31 -27.48
N PRO A 782 -26.29 -13.98 -27.74
CA PRO A 782 -26.77 -13.49 -29.02
C PRO A 782 -25.88 -13.88 -30.21
N GLY A 783 -24.57 -14.05 -29.98
CA GLY A 783 -23.61 -14.43 -31.02
C GLY A 783 -23.84 -15.86 -31.51
N SER A 784 -24.11 -16.78 -30.59
CA SER A 784 -24.37 -18.20 -30.84
C SER A 784 -25.62 -18.39 -31.72
N PHE A 785 -26.74 -17.73 -31.39
CA PHE A 785 -27.95 -17.74 -32.23
C PHE A 785 -27.71 -17.14 -33.62
N VAL A 786 -26.96 -16.04 -33.73
CA VAL A 786 -26.66 -15.42 -35.03
C VAL A 786 -25.79 -16.33 -35.90
N LEU A 787 -24.79 -17.01 -35.33
CA LEU A 787 -23.93 -17.94 -36.07
C LEU A 787 -24.71 -19.17 -36.58
N ILE A 788 -25.58 -19.75 -35.76
CA ILE A 788 -26.46 -20.86 -36.16
C ILE A 788 -27.47 -20.41 -37.23
N SER A 789 -28.10 -19.24 -37.05
CA SER A 789 -28.99 -18.64 -38.05
C SER A 789 -28.27 -18.42 -39.39
N ASN A 790 -26.99 -18.07 -39.36
CA ASN A 790 -26.17 -17.88 -40.54
C ASN A 790 -25.80 -19.21 -41.23
N LEU A 791 -25.55 -20.29 -40.48
CA LEU A 791 -25.34 -21.64 -41.05
C LEU A 791 -26.58 -22.12 -41.83
N PHE A 792 -27.77 -22.02 -41.21
CA PHE A 792 -29.01 -22.45 -41.86
C PHE A 792 -29.36 -21.58 -43.07
N ALA A 793 -29.12 -20.26 -43.00
CA ALA A 793 -29.31 -19.37 -44.14
C ALA A 793 -28.36 -19.71 -45.31
N ALA A 794 -27.09 -20.04 -45.03
CA ALA A 794 -26.13 -20.49 -46.04
C ALA A 794 -26.49 -21.87 -46.65
N SER A 795 -27.39 -22.62 -46.01
CA SER A 795 -27.96 -23.87 -46.51
C SER A 795 -29.38 -23.72 -47.06
N GLU A 796 -29.87 -22.49 -47.24
CA GLU A 796 -31.23 -22.15 -47.72
C GLU A 796 -32.39 -22.69 -46.85
N ARG A 797 -32.09 -23.10 -45.61
CA ARG A 797 -33.02 -23.67 -44.64
C ARG A 797 -33.83 -22.59 -43.90
N TRP A 798 -34.59 -21.78 -44.64
CA TRP A 798 -35.27 -20.59 -44.11
C TRP A 798 -36.28 -20.85 -42.97
N LYS A 799 -36.89 -22.04 -42.91
CA LYS A 799 -37.77 -22.42 -41.79
C LYS A 799 -37.01 -22.52 -40.46
N ASP A 800 -35.82 -23.11 -40.49
CA ASP A 800 -34.96 -23.26 -39.32
C ASP A 800 -34.36 -21.91 -38.89
N VAL A 801 -34.02 -21.05 -39.88
CA VAL A 801 -33.61 -19.65 -39.64
C VAL A 801 -34.66 -18.89 -38.83
N GLU A 802 -35.94 -18.98 -39.20
CA GLU A 802 -37.01 -18.30 -38.46
C GLU A 802 -37.22 -18.90 -37.07
N GLY A 803 -37.15 -20.23 -36.92
CA GLY A 803 -37.22 -20.90 -35.62
C GLY A 803 -36.13 -20.43 -34.63
N ILE A 804 -34.88 -20.32 -35.10
CA ILE A 804 -33.75 -19.81 -34.31
C ILE A 804 -33.94 -18.32 -33.96
N ARG A 805 -34.41 -17.49 -34.89
CA ARG A 805 -34.69 -16.07 -34.64
C ARG A 805 -35.86 -15.85 -33.68
N MET A 806 -36.89 -16.70 -33.74
CA MET A 806 -38.01 -16.66 -32.80
C MET A 806 -37.61 -17.10 -31.39
N ARG A 807 -36.76 -18.12 -31.24
CA ARG A 807 -36.14 -18.46 -29.94
C ARG A 807 -35.34 -17.28 -29.39
N MET A 808 -34.47 -16.68 -30.20
CA MET A 808 -33.66 -15.51 -29.81
C MET A 808 -34.52 -14.34 -29.32
N LYS A 809 -35.61 -14.01 -30.04
CA LYS A 809 -36.59 -12.98 -29.61
C LYS A 809 -37.31 -13.38 -28.31
N GLY A 810 -37.69 -14.65 -28.17
CA GLY A 810 -38.39 -15.18 -26.98
C GLY A 810 -37.54 -15.08 -25.71
N SER A 811 -36.23 -15.28 -25.82
CA SER A 811 -35.26 -15.04 -24.73
C SER A 811 -34.91 -13.57 -24.50
N GLY A 812 -35.52 -12.62 -25.22
CA GLY A 812 -35.24 -11.19 -25.11
C GLY A 812 -33.88 -10.73 -25.68
N LEU A 813 -33.13 -11.63 -26.33
CA LEU A 813 -31.79 -11.37 -26.85
C LEU A 813 -31.83 -10.48 -28.09
N LYS A 814 -30.92 -9.50 -28.17
CA LYS A 814 -30.80 -8.56 -29.29
C LYS A 814 -29.49 -8.78 -30.06
N LYS A 815 -29.56 -8.71 -31.39
CA LYS A 815 -28.39 -8.77 -32.28
C LYS A 815 -27.63 -7.44 -32.23
N ASN A 816 -26.33 -7.49 -32.00
CA ASN A 816 -25.46 -6.32 -32.13
C ASN A 816 -25.37 -5.88 -33.60
N PRO A 817 -25.62 -4.59 -33.92
CA PRO A 817 -25.50 -4.08 -35.29
C PRO A 817 -24.02 -3.99 -35.70
N GLY A 818 -23.75 -4.19 -36.99
CA GLY A 818 -22.40 -4.05 -37.55
C GLY A 818 -22.05 -2.59 -37.81
N CYS A 819 -21.24 -1.98 -36.94
CA CYS A 819 -20.72 -0.63 -37.11
C CYS A 819 -19.28 -0.66 -37.63
N SER A 820 -18.93 0.34 -38.42
CA SER A 820 -17.56 0.60 -38.85
C SER A 820 -17.24 2.07 -38.60
N TRP A 821 -16.05 2.39 -38.11
CA TRP A 821 -15.68 3.76 -37.77
C TRP A 821 -14.26 4.12 -38.23
N ILE A 822 -14.03 5.42 -38.40
CA ILE A 822 -12.82 6.01 -38.96
C ILE A 822 -12.48 7.32 -38.23
N GLU A 823 -11.19 7.54 -37.95
CA GLU A 823 -10.68 8.79 -37.39
C GLU A 823 -10.31 9.76 -38.52
N VAL A 824 -10.98 10.91 -38.60
CA VAL A 824 -10.70 12.00 -39.54
C VAL A 824 -10.74 13.34 -38.80
N GLY A 825 -9.76 14.21 -39.01
CA GLY A 825 -9.79 15.58 -38.45
C GLY A 825 -9.90 15.65 -36.92
N LYS A 826 -9.29 14.68 -36.20
CA LYS A 826 -9.42 14.45 -34.74
C LYS A 826 -10.81 14.05 -34.24
N LYS A 827 -11.75 13.70 -35.12
CA LYS A 827 -13.08 13.17 -34.77
C LYS A 827 -13.21 11.73 -35.23
N ILE A 828 -13.98 10.94 -34.47
CA ILE A 828 -14.36 9.58 -34.85
C ILE A 828 -15.71 9.66 -35.55
N HIS A 829 -15.77 9.14 -36.78
CA HIS A 829 -16.99 9.05 -37.57
C HIS A 829 -17.42 7.58 -37.63
N THR A 830 -18.56 7.27 -37.04
CA THR A 830 -19.14 5.93 -36.99
C THR A 830 -20.26 5.81 -38.03
N PHE A 831 -20.28 4.69 -38.74
CA PHE A 831 -21.27 4.35 -39.75
C PHE A 831 -21.96 3.03 -39.40
N LEU A 832 -23.28 3.01 -39.46
CA LEU A 832 -24.08 1.78 -39.48
C LEU A 832 -24.28 1.27 -40.93
N ALA A 833 -24.86 0.08 -41.09
CA ALA A 833 -25.23 -0.39 -42.42
C ALA A 833 -26.42 0.43 -42.96
N ARG A 834 -26.33 0.92 -44.21
CA ARG A 834 -27.30 1.83 -44.85
C ARG A 834 -27.54 3.13 -44.06
N ASP A 835 -26.51 3.63 -43.40
CA ASP A 835 -26.57 4.83 -42.57
C ASP A 835 -26.67 6.10 -43.41
N ASN A 836 -27.59 7.00 -43.02
CA ASN A 836 -27.82 8.31 -43.63
C ASN A 836 -27.67 9.47 -42.62
N SER A 837 -27.31 9.18 -41.36
CA SER A 837 -27.24 10.16 -40.26
C SER A 837 -26.06 11.13 -40.36
N HIS A 838 -25.01 10.78 -41.12
CA HIS A 838 -23.83 11.62 -41.28
C HIS A 838 -24.17 12.89 -42.08
N PRO A 839 -23.72 14.10 -41.66
CA PRO A 839 -24.03 15.36 -42.34
C PRO A 839 -23.61 15.44 -43.81
N GLN A 840 -22.67 14.60 -44.25
CA GLN A 840 -22.18 14.53 -45.64
C GLN A 840 -22.64 13.24 -46.34
N SER A 841 -23.70 12.57 -45.85
CA SER A 841 -24.20 11.29 -46.37
C SER A 841 -24.35 11.26 -47.89
N TYR A 842 -24.99 12.27 -48.50
CA TYR A 842 -25.12 12.39 -49.95
C TYR A 842 -23.78 12.27 -50.69
N ASN A 843 -22.75 13.01 -50.25
CA ASN A 843 -21.41 12.97 -50.85
C ASN A 843 -20.72 11.62 -50.64
N ILE A 844 -20.97 10.95 -49.50
CA ILE A 844 -20.43 9.63 -49.19
C ILE A 844 -21.02 8.57 -50.13
N TYR A 845 -22.35 8.57 -50.33
CA TYR A 845 -23.00 7.66 -51.28
C TYR A 845 -22.57 7.95 -52.72
N GLN A 846 -22.52 9.22 -53.13
CA GLN A 846 -22.02 9.59 -54.46
C GLN A 846 -20.58 9.09 -54.68
N LYS A 847 -19.70 9.22 -53.68
CA LYS A 847 -18.34 8.70 -53.76
C LYS A 847 -18.30 7.18 -53.79
N LEU A 848 -19.18 6.51 -53.05
CA LEU A 848 -19.29 5.05 -53.07
C LEU A 848 -19.77 4.52 -54.43
N THR A 849 -20.69 5.21 -55.09
CA THR A 849 -21.10 4.90 -56.48
C THR A 849 -19.91 5.02 -57.42
N GLN A 850 -19.19 6.15 -57.42
CA GLN A 850 -17.97 6.33 -58.24
C GLN A 850 -16.90 5.26 -57.99
N ILE A 851 -16.72 4.83 -56.74
CA ILE A 851 -15.81 3.73 -56.40
C ILE A 851 -16.31 2.44 -57.05
N THR A 852 -17.58 2.09 -56.83
CA THR A 852 -18.16 0.83 -57.31
C THR A 852 -18.12 0.74 -58.84
N GLU A 853 -18.54 1.79 -59.54
CA GLU A 853 -18.46 1.91 -61.00
C GLU A 853 -17.03 1.70 -61.53
N LYS A 854 -16.03 2.33 -60.90
CA LYS A 854 -14.62 2.16 -61.28
C LYS A 854 -14.15 0.71 -61.07
N LEU A 855 -14.54 0.09 -59.96
CA LEU A 855 -14.16 -1.31 -59.67
C LEU A 855 -14.84 -2.31 -60.60
N GLU A 856 -16.09 -2.06 -61.01
CA GLU A 856 -16.81 -2.88 -61.99
C GLU A 856 -16.17 -2.77 -63.37
N MET A 857 -15.92 -1.55 -63.87
CA MET A 857 -15.36 -1.30 -65.20
C MET A 857 -13.86 -1.66 -65.34
N GLU A 858 -13.00 -1.23 -64.41
CA GLU A 858 -11.55 -1.42 -64.52
C GLU A 858 -11.06 -2.66 -63.74
N GLY A 859 -11.77 -3.03 -62.68
CA GLY A 859 -11.35 -4.06 -61.73
C GLY A 859 -12.02 -5.42 -61.88
N GLY A 860 -13.04 -5.55 -62.74
CA GLY A 860 -13.82 -6.78 -62.89
C GLY A 860 -14.54 -7.19 -61.59
N TYR A 861 -14.88 -6.23 -60.74
CA TYR A 861 -15.60 -6.50 -59.49
C TYR A 861 -17.02 -7.02 -59.79
N VAL A 862 -17.38 -8.13 -59.14
CA VAL A 862 -18.72 -8.73 -59.20
C VAL A 862 -19.24 -8.92 -57.77
N PRO A 863 -20.40 -8.37 -57.40
CA PRO A 863 -20.99 -8.55 -56.07
C PRO A 863 -21.21 -10.01 -55.70
N GLN A 864 -20.72 -10.43 -54.54
CA GLN A 864 -20.79 -11.83 -54.11
C GLN A 864 -22.00 -12.06 -53.20
N THR A 865 -23.20 -12.11 -53.80
CA THR A 865 -24.50 -12.20 -53.09
C THR A 865 -24.63 -13.39 -52.13
N LYS A 866 -23.82 -14.45 -52.31
CA LYS A 866 -23.68 -15.57 -51.37
C LYS A 866 -23.35 -15.17 -49.91
N PHE A 867 -22.79 -13.98 -49.68
CA PHE A 867 -22.53 -13.45 -48.34
C PHE A 867 -23.73 -12.75 -47.70
N VAL A 868 -24.86 -12.62 -48.41
CA VAL A 868 -26.09 -12.00 -47.91
C VAL A 868 -27.06 -13.06 -47.41
N LEU A 869 -27.06 -13.28 -46.10
CA LEU A 869 -27.81 -14.34 -45.42
C LEU A 869 -29.25 -13.90 -45.07
N HIS A 870 -29.93 -13.30 -46.06
CA HIS A 870 -31.30 -12.79 -45.98
C HIS A 870 -32.16 -13.37 -47.12
N ASN A 871 -33.41 -13.70 -46.81
CA ASN A 871 -34.37 -14.25 -47.77
C ASN A 871 -35.01 -13.11 -48.59
N VAL A 872 -34.24 -12.55 -49.52
CA VAL A 872 -34.61 -11.44 -50.41
C VAL A 872 -34.14 -11.72 -51.83
N GLY A 873 -34.68 -11.00 -52.82
CA GLY A 873 -34.28 -11.16 -54.23
C GLY A 873 -32.82 -10.75 -54.48
N GLU A 874 -32.20 -11.27 -55.54
CA GLU A 874 -30.78 -11.02 -55.84
C GLU A 874 -30.45 -9.51 -55.99
N GLU A 875 -31.32 -8.73 -56.62
CA GLU A 875 -31.16 -7.26 -56.71
C GLU A 875 -31.09 -6.61 -55.32
N GLU A 876 -31.97 -7.02 -54.40
CA GLU A 876 -31.95 -6.52 -53.04
C GLU A 876 -30.69 -6.97 -52.30
N LYS A 877 -30.20 -8.21 -52.52
CA LYS A 877 -28.92 -8.68 -51.96
C LYS A 877 -27.74 -7.79 -52.39
N VAL A 878 -27.66 -7.40 -53.67
CA VAL A 878 -26.63 -6.46 -54.14
C VAL A 878 -26.75 -5.12 -53.40
N GLN A 879 -27.97 -4.59 -53.25
CA GLN A 879 -28.21 -3.37 -52.46
C GLN A 879 -27.96 -3.54 -50.95
N MET A 880 -27.96 -4.77 -50.40
CA MET A 880 -27.49 -5.01 -49.02
C MET A 880 -25.97 -4.85 -48.92
N LEU A 881 -25.22 -5.46 -49.86
CA LEU A 881 -23.75 -5.38 -49.90
C LEU A 881 -23.26 -3.94 -50.06
N TYR A 882 -23.89 -3.15 -50.93
CA TYR A 882 -23.49 -1.75 -51.15
C TYR A 882 -23.75 -0.88 -49.92
N GLY A 883 -24.74 -1.25 -49.09
CA GLY A 883 -25.02 -0.60 -47.81
C GLY A 883 -24.11 -1.01 -46.64
N HIS A 884 -23.06 -1.82 -46.84
CA HIS A 884 -22.18 -2.24 -45.73
C HIS A 884 -21.39 -1.06 -45.12
N SER A 885 -21.30 -1.01 -43.78
CA SER A 885 -20.70 0.12 -43.06
C SER A 885 -19.21 0.34 -43.37
N GLU A 886 -18.47 -0.73 -43.71
CA GLU A 886 -17.08 -0.63 -44.18
C GLU A 886 -16.98 0.25 -45.43
N ARG A 887 -17.92 0.10 -46.37
CA ARG A 887 -17.91 0.80 -47.65
C ARG A 887 -18.18 2.29 -47.48
N LEU A 888 -19.11 2.64 -46.59
CA LEU A 888 -19.38 4.03 -46.20
C LEU A 888 -18.15 4.67 -45.55
N ALA A 889 -17.49 3.95 -44.62
CA ALA A 889 -16.26 4.41 -44.00
C ALA A 889 -15.08 4.56 -44.98
N ILE A 890 -14.95 3.66 -45.97
CA ILE A 890 -13.97 3.76 -47.07
C ILE A 890 -14.27 4.98 -47.95
N ALA A 891 -15.51 5.15 -48.40
CA ALA A 891 -15.90 6.26 -49.25
C ALA A 891 -15.70 7.61 -48.55
N TYR A 892 -16.04 7.72 -47.26
CA TYR A 892 -15.74 8.88 -46.44
C TYR A 892 -14.23 9.12 -46.27
N GLY A 893 -13.46 8.07 -45.96
CA GLY A 893 -12.01 8.16 -45.83
C GLY A 893 -11.31 8.64 -47.11
N LEU A 894 -11.74 8.15 -48.28
CA LEU A 894 -11.23 8.56 -49.58
C LEU A 894 -11.66 9.98 -49.97
N LEU A 895 -12.83 10.44 -49.53
CA LEU A 895 -13.33 11.80 -49.77
C LEU A 895 -12.67 12.83 -48.86
N SER A 896 -12.35 12.47 -47.62
CA SER A 896 -11.94 13.41 -46.57
C SER A 896 -10.45 13.39 -46.21
N THR A 897 -9.62 12.61 -46.90
CA THR A 897 -8.17 12.55 -46.63
C THR A 897 -7.31 12.67 -47.89
N PRO A 898 -6.19 13.43 -47.86
CA PRO A 898 -5.33 13.63 -49.03
C PRO A 898 -4.82 12.32 -49.64
N GLU A 899 -4.54 12.35 -50.94
CA GLU A 899 -3.96 11.22 -51.68
C GLU A 899 -2.67 10.70 -51.01
N GLY A 900 -2.41 9.40 -51.17
CA GLY A 900 -1.34 8.69 -50.45
C GLY A 900 -1.58 8.44 -48.95
N THR A 901 -2.50 9.15 -48.27
CA THR A 901 -2.73 8.96 -46.82
C THR A 901 -3.32 7.57 -46.53
N PRO A 902 -2.76 6.76 -45.61
CA PRO A 902 -3.33 5.46 -45.28
C PRO A 902 -4.67 5.59 -44.55
N VAL A 903 -5.73 4.97 -45.10
CA VAL A 903 -7.08 4.97 -44.53
C VAL A 903 -7.16 3.87 -43.45
N ARG A 904 -7.59 4.23 -42.24
CA ARG A 904 -7.73 3.30 -41.09
C ARG A 904 -9.19 3.17 -40.72
N ILE A 905 -9.71 1.95 -40.71
CA ILE A 905 -11.11 1.66 -40.37
C ILE A 905 -11.11 0.54 -39.35
N ALA A 906 -11.95 0.67 -38.33
CA ALA A 906 -12.24 -0.41 -37.39
C ALA A 906 -13.70 -0.83 -37.48
N LYS A 907 -13.96 -2.12 -37.31
CA LYS A 907 -15.28 -2.76 -37.38
C LYS A 907 -15.46 -3.67 -36.18
N ASN A 908 -16.64 -3.64 -35.57
CA ASN A 908 -16.97 -4.47 -34.40
C ASN A 908 -17.23 -5.96 -34.72
N LEU A 909 -17.47 -6.29 -35.98
CA LEU A 909 -17.72 -7.64 -36.49
C LEU A 909 -16.63 -8.05 -37.50
N ARG A 910 -16.59 -9.34 -37.87
CA ARG A 910 -15.77 -9.84 -38.98
C ARG A 910 -16.22 -9.21 -40.31
N VAL A 911 -15.27 -8.78 -41.15
CA VAL A 911 -15.53 -8.27 -42.50
C VAL A 911 -16.02 -9.43 -43.40
N CYS A 912 -17.00 -9.20 -44.29
CA CYS A 912 -17.47 -10.25 -45.21
C CYS A 912 -16.55 -10.41 -46.44
N GLY A 913 -16.60 -11.55 -47.13
CA GLY A 913 -15.65 -11.85 -48.22
C GLY A 913 -15.79 -10.95 -49.44
N ASP A 914 -17.02 -10.52 -49.69
CA ASP A 914 -17.35 -9.48 -50.66
C ASP A 914 -16.65 -8.14 -50.34
N CYS A 915 -16.76 -7.67 -49.09
CA CYS A 915 -16.09 -6.44 -48.65
C CYS A 915 -14.57 -6.57 -48.54
N HIS A 916 -14.04 -7.76 -48.22
CA HIS A 916 -12.61 -8.05 -48.28
C HIS A 916 -12.08 -7.93 -49.72
N THR A 917 -12.83 -8.47 -50.69
CA THR A 917 -12.51 -8.36 -52.12
C THR A 917 -12.60 -6.91 -52.60
N PHE A 918 -13.65 -6.18 -52.21
CA PHE A 918 -13.78 -4.74 -52.45
C PHE A 918 -12.58 -3.96 -51.90
N CYS A 919 -12.15 -4.21 -50.66
CA CYS A 919 -10.97 -3.56 -50.07
C CYS A 919 -9.67 -3.81 -50.86
N LYS A 920 -9.44 -5.05 -51.34
CA LYS A 920 -8.32 -5.36 -52.24
C LYS A 920 -8.35 -4.48 -53.48
N LEU A 921 -9.48 -4.45 -54.19
CA LEU A 921 -9.62 -3.70 -55.44
C LEU A 921 -9.55 -2.17 -55.21
N VAL A 922 -10.19 -1.61 -54.17
CA VAL A 922 -10.03 -0.20 -53.81
C VAL A 922 -8.56 0.16 -53.59
N SER A 923 -7.82 -0.67 -52.85
CA SER A 923 -6.41 -0.41 -52.56
C SER A 923 -5.56 -0.36 -53.83
N LYS A 924 -5.89 -1.18 -54.84
CA LYS A 924 -5.22 -1.19 -56.15
C LYS A 924 -5.61 0.02 -57.03
N PHE A 925 -6.92 0.27 -57.22
CA PHE A 925 -7.41 1.24 -58.21
C PHE A 925 -7.48 2.70 -57.72
N PHE A 926 -7.31 2.93 -56.42
CA PHE A 926 -7.18 4.27 -55.83
C PHE A 926 -5.79 4.54 -55.25
N GLU A 927 -4.86 3.59 -55.36
CA GLU A 927 -3.47 3.70 -54.87
C GLU A 927 -3.38 4.07 -53.37
N ARG A 928 -4.33 3.57 -52.56
CA ARG A 928 -4.39 3.81 -51.11
C ARG A 928 -4.09 2.54 -50.34
N LYS A 929 -3.18 2.65 -49.36
CA LYS A 929 -3.06 1.64 -48.31
C LYS A 929 -4.30 1.70 -47.40
N LEU A 930 -5.04 0.60 -47.31
CA LEU A 930 -6.15 0.47 -46.36
C LEU A 930 -5.69 -0.40 -45.18
N ILE A 931 -6.06 -0.01 -43.97
CA ILE A 931 -5.80 -0.75 -42.73
C ILE A 931 -7.15 -0.96 -42.08
N VAL A 932 -7.72 -2.16 -42.25
CA VAL A 932 -9.06 -2.49 -41.74
C VAL A 932 -8.92 -3.46 -40.57
N ARG A 933 -9.32 -3.02 -39.38
CA ARG A 933 -9.47 -3.89 -38.20
C ARG A 933 -10.86 -4.49 -38.21
N ASP A 934 -10.94 -5.82 -38.18
CA ASP A 934 -12.15 -6.53 -37.82
C ASP A 934 -12.18 -6.86 -36.32
N ALA A 935 -13.18 -7.63 -35.87
CA ALA A 935 -13.35 -8.02 -34.47
C ALA A 935 -12.09 -8.59 -33.79
N SER A 936 -11.16 -9.19 -34.54
CA SER A 936 -9.98 -9.92 -34.01
C SER A 936 -8.65 -9.60 -34.71
N ARG A 937 -8.68 -9.07 -35.94
CA ARG A 937 -7.52 -9.02 -36.83
C ARG A 937 -7.44 -7.72 -37.64
N PHE A 938 -6.22 -7.30 -37.95
CA PHE A 938 -5.90 -6.32 -38.98
C PHE A 938 -5.67 -6.93 -40.36
N HIS A 939 -6.36 -6.37 -41.34
CA HIS A 939 -6.16 -6.58 -42.77
C HIS A 939 -5.45 -5.34 -43.33
N HIS A 940 -4.20 -5.51 -43.77
CA HIS A 940 -3.46 -4.47 -44.47
C HIS A 940 -3.57 -4.70 -45.97
N PHE A 941 -4.38 -3.89 -46.64
CA PHE A 941 -4.50 -3.90 -48.09
C PHE A 941 -3.48 -2.91 -48.68
N LYS A 942 -2.68 -3.40 -49.63
CA LYS A 942 -1.75 -2.61 -50.43
C LYS A 942 -1.66 -3.22 -51.83
N ASP A 943 -1.79 -2.40 -52.87
CA ASP A 943 -1.55 -2.78 -54.27
C ASP A 943 -2.39 -4.00 -54.75
N GLY A 944 -3.58 -4.20 -54.16
CA GLY A 944 -4.46 -5.35 -54.45
C GLY A 944 -4.24 -6.59 -53.56
N ILE A 945 -3.21 -6.59 -52.72
CA ILE A 945 -2.83 -7.71 -51.85
C ILE A 945 -3.25 -7.40 -50.41
N CYS A 946 -3.79 -8.39 -49.70
CA CYS A 946 -4.03 -8.31 -48.26
C CYS A 946 -2.95 -9.06 -47.47
N SER A 947 -2.54 -8.52 -46.31
CA SER A 947 -1.62 -9.19 -45.38
C SER A 947 -2.10 -10.54 -44.83
N CYS A 948 -3.34 -10.95 -45.11
CA CYS A 948 -3.82 -12.28 -44.79
C CYS A 948 -3.44 -13.37 -45.81
N GLY A 949 -2.93 -13.01 -47.00
CA GLY A 949 -2.67 -13.99 -48.07
C GLY A 949 -3.95 -14.74 -48.51
N ASP A 950 -5.11 -14.12 -48.36
CA ASP A 950 -6.45 -14.74 -48.47
C ASP A 950 -6.73 -15.91 -47.50
N PHE A 951 -5.86 -16.16 -46.52
CA PHE A 951 -6.11 -17.04 -45.37
C PHE A 951 -6.75 -16.23 -44.23
N TRP A 952 -8.09 -16.20 -44.15
CA TRP A 952 -8.84 -15.46 -43.13
C TRP A 952 -10.11 -16.17 -42.67
#